data_AF-F9WRN5-F1
#
_entry.id   AF-F9WRN5-F1
#
_cell.length_a   1.000
_cell.length_b   1.000
_cell.length_c   1.000
_cell.angle_alpha   90.00
_cell.angle_beta   90.00
_cell.angle_gamma   90.00
#
_symmetry.space_group_name_H-M   'P 1'
#
loop_
_entity.id
_entity.type
_entity.pdbx_description
1 polymer ?
#
loop_
_entity_poly.entity_id
_entity_poly.type
_entity_poly.pdbx_seq_one_letter_code
_entity_poly.pdbx_strand_id
1 'polypeptide(L)'
;MRTNAHSDAAWLLLLLFCCVVTRRVTCGQNSKEEAWKTNQKKREKLFLCGASDLYVRWNVTFGALQKRAENVREAAHKMLENRQLYKNETEAVPVANDTISKMAHVLSNTSKALNASRGFMDGTERDFFNAFEAIKDNPEKYVYGHSNLNDNKMSKRTSEVLEFFKNISKLYTDCKNKSGSNVTVESLERKVMAEVDNVSDDLSTWKNKQVAEWKAAEKNVSVWLKSMKNNTENSGSGRRTNIWQYDVTIWDIIEKDCNRVHKTNSSGSSVGEKIVNSSRLNILRHLDDIANNATTESSIMENGCDTMYDLFRQHVSIINKTEKEKETSVNDLCKKFENARQTMKNCTVNRTSLRWIEHRFNETVHEMAKRLNNSLTQLIDVEKKVLTKVGNMVVSKRDAICNNSKRLKSMNVTLRDVENKKLSDASSIHALNISIARAQSEAAKVLGSSEAAVKKISMIEKVVGGSHTETKINEARDARAKVERTVRQVLKIKAEAEKALNEAVIKHAELDREKKDLESALNEEENRLKATGDNFIKAFRLLKGDKTEIDNVTKLCDANFTAPSVPIDVANKIITDLTNVNSSAGLSDTEEKVKDYKRYVERLKTLSKKLDEYNHTINGNATKAVEGALAVEEISKKIQDSAAIIAIKQIKEKREMLCTAEKGLAALTSKISEVAKQQGDLSLKLPQVSAQSARAVYNATEAEKSCQKSSKVVEGAKRYVHAVDDVELMHATNINCMSSIASVIRKSDEAVSAIASVSKTMRTA
;
A
#
# COMPACT_ATOMS: atom_id res chain seq x y z
N MET A 1 -60.42 55.32 55.24
CA MET A 1 -59.20 54.87 55.97
C MET A 1 -59.34 53.36 56.17
N ARG A 2 -58.96 52.54 55.20
CA ARG A 2 -57.62 51.91 55.00
C ARG A 2 -57.06 51.25 56.27
N THR A 3 -57.41 49.97 56.46
CA THR A 3 -56.56 48.91 57.06
C THR A 3 -57.06 47.56 56.53
N ASN A 4 -56.53 47.13 55.38
CA ASN A 4 -55.66 45.95 55.22
C ASN A 4 -56.39 44.61 55.05
N ALA A 5 -56.86 44.37 53.81
CA ALA A 5 -57.19 43.04 53.28
C ALA A 5 -56.00 42.04 53.33
N HIS A 6 -54.79 42.52 53.62
CA HIS A 6 -53.62 41.68 53.90
C HIS A 6 -53.68 40.99 55.27
N SER A 7 -54.45 41.49 56.25
CA SER A 7 -54.57 40.87 57.57
C SER A 7 -55.44 39.61 57.53
N ASP A 8 -56.58 39.67 56.84
CA ASP A 8 -57.52 38.55 56.79
C ASP A 8 -57.03 37.42 55.87
N ALA A 9 -56.36 37.77 54.76
CA ALA A 9 -55.70 36.79 53.89
C ALA A 9 -54.48 36.13 54.58
N ALA A 10 -53.73 36.88 55.39
CA ALA A 10 -52.64 36.33 56.19
C ALA A 10 -53.16 35.42 57.32
N TRP A 11 -54.30 35.74 57.94
CA TRP A 11 -54.93 34.89 58.95
C TRP A 11 -55.52 33.60 58.37
N LEU A 12 -56.15 33.67 57.18
CA LEU A 12 -56.60 32.49 56.44
C LEU A 12 -55.45 31.64 55.92
N LEU A 13 -54.35 32.24 55.45
CA LEU A 13 -53.14 31.52 55.08
C LEU A 13 -52.42 30.94 56.30
N LEU A 14 -52.38 31.61 57.47
CA LEU A 14 -51.85 31.04 58.71
C LEU A 14 -52.72 29.93 59.26
N LEU A 15 -54.06 30.01 59.15
CA LEU A 15 -54.97 28.94 59.54
C LEU A 15 -54.90 27.74 58.59
N LEU A 16 -54.73 27.96 57.28
CA LEU A 16 -54.48 26.90 56.31
C LEU A 16 -53.07 26.32 56.44
N PHE A 17 -52.05 27.11 56.73
CA PHE A 17 -50.69 26.63 57.00
C PHE A 17 -50.63 25.90 58.34
N CYS A 18 -51.31 26.38 59.39
CA CYS A 18 -51.46 25.63 60.64
C CYS A 18 -52.27 24.36 60.42
N CYS A 19 -53.35 24.35 59.64
CA CYS A 19 -54.09 23.13 59.35
C CYS A 19 -53.31 22.14 58.45
N VAL A 20 -52.44 22.60 57.54
CA VAL A 20 -51.65 21.73 56.65
C VAL A 20 -50.34 21.27 57.31
N VAL A 21 -49.73 22.10 58.17
CA VAL A 21 -48.52 21.78 58.94
C VAL A 21 -48.85 20.98 60.21
N THR A 22 -50.03 21.18 60.82
CA THR A 22 -50.52 20.31 61.92
C THR A 22 -51.30 19.08 61.45
N ARG A 23 -51.87 19.03 60.23
CA ARG A 23 -52.41 17.75 59.67
C ARG A 23 -51.35 16.80 59.11
N ARG A 24 -50.06 17.14 59.12
CA ARG A 24 -48.99 16.15 58.93
C ARG A 24 -48.39 15.63 60.24
N VAL A 25 -48.93 16.02 61.38
CA VAL A 25 -48.56 15.48 62.69
C VAL A 25 -49.84 15.18 63.46
N THR A 26 -50.15 13.88 63.59
CA THR A 26 -51.17 13.28 64.47
C THR A 26 -52.64 13.42 64.10
N CYS A 27 -53.12 12.54 63.21
CA CYS A 27 -54.38 11.84 63.48
C CYS A 27 -54.05 10.62 64.35
N GLY A 28 -53.96 10.87 65.66
CA GLY A 28 -53.97 9.82 66.67
C GLY A 28 -55.31 9.10 66.65
N GLN A 29 -55.30 7.87 66.14
CA GLN A 29 -56.09 6.83 66.78
C GLN A 29 -55.26 6.28 67.93
N ASN A 30 -55.85 6.27 69.11
CA ASN A 30 -55.28 5.73 70.33
C ASN A 30 -54.58 4.38 70.10
N SER A 31 -53.25 4.40 70.15
CA SER A 31 -52.55 3.41 70.96
C SER A 31 -51.30 4.12 71.49
N LYS A 32 -51.11 4.14 72.81
CA LYS A 32 -49.76 4.15 73.34
C LYS A 32 -49.14 2.86 72.79
N GLU A 33 -48.45 2.93 71.66
CA GLU A 33 -47.62 1.80 71.24
C GLU A 33 -46.66 1.58 72.41
N GLU A 34 -46.86 0.48 73.14
CA GLU A 34 -46.25 0.31 74.44
C GLU A 34 -44.72 0.43 74.27
N ALA A 35 -44.04 1.22 75.11
CA ALA A 35 -42.67 1.66 74.87
C ALA A 35 -41.68 0.49 74.62
N TRP A 36 -41.95 -0.68 75.21
CA TRP A 36 -41.20 -1.91 74.96
C TRP A 36 -41.31 -2.41 73.51
N LYS A 37 -42.45 -2.23 72.83
CA LYS A 37 -42.69 -2.66 71.44
C LYS A 37 -41.89 -1.81 70.48
N THR A 38 -41.90 -0.50 70.66
CA THR A 38 -41.03 0.42 69.89
C THR A 38 -39.55 0.13 70.15
N ASN A 39 -39.16 -0.14 71.40
CA ASN A 39 -37.79 -0.53 71.74
C ASN A 39 -37.39 -1.86 71.11
N GLN A 40 -38.30 -2.84 71.07
CA GLN A 40 -38.04 -4.14 70.46
C GLN A 40 -37.90 -4.03 68.94
N LYS A 41 -38.78 -3.28 68.27
CA LYS A 41 -38.68 -2.97 66.83
C LYS A 41 -37.34 -2.33 66.47
N LYS A 42 -36.80 -1.44 67.31
CA LYS A 42 -35.46 -0.85 67.09
C LYS A 42 -34.34 -1.89 67.15
N ARG A 43 -34.41 -2.83 68.10
CA ARG A 43 -33.41 -3.91 68.28
C ARG A 43 -33.46 -4.92 67.14
N GLU A 44 -34.66 -5.34 66.75
CA GLU A 44 -34.89 -6.21 65.58
C GLU A 44 -34.45 -5.52 64.28
N LYS A 45 -34.76 -4.23 64.12
CA LYS A 45 -34.30 -3.45 62.96
C LYS A 45 -32.78 -3.36 62.87
N LEU A 46 -32.05 -3.26 63.99
CA LEU A 46 -30.58 -3.26 63.98
C LEU A 46 -30.03 -4.56 63.39
N PHE A 47 -30.60 -5.71 63.76
CA PHE A 47 -30.27 -7.00 63.17
C PHE A 47 -30.60 -7.04 61.68
N LEU A 48 -31.81 -6.62 61.29
CA LEU A 48 -32.24 -6.59 59.88
C LEU A 48 -31.35 -5.68 59.02
N CYS A 49 -30.85 -4.56 59.58
CA CYS A 49 -29.85 -3.72 58.92
C CYS A 49 -28.56 -4.49 58.61
N GLY A 50 -28.05 -5.27 59.57
CA GLY A 50 -26.86 -6.11 59.38
C GLY A 50 -27.06 -7.20 58.32
N ALA A 51 -28.19 -7.90 58.37
CA ALA A 51 -28.57 -8.89 57.36
C ALA A 51 -28.68 -8.27 55.95
N SER A 52 -29.33 -7.11 55.84
CA SER A 52 -29.51 -6.41 54.57
C SER A 52 -28.19 -5.93 53.95
N ASP A 53 -27.22 -5.49 54.78
CA ASP A 53 -25.91 -5.06 54.30
C ASP A 53 -25.13 -6.21 53.66
N LEU A 54 -25.11 -7.38 54.32
CA LEU A 54 -24.48 -8.59 53.77
C LEU A 54 -25.15 -9.04 52.47
N TYR A 55 -26.47 -9.16 52.48
CA TYR A 55 -27.24 -9.57 51.31
C TYR A 55 -26.96 -8.69 50.08
N VAL A 56 -27.07 -7.36 50.25
CA VAL A 56 -26.80 -6.40 49.17
C VAL A 56 -25.35 -6.51 48.69
N ARG A 57 -24.38 -6.57 49.60
CA ARG A 57 -22.96 -6.69 49.23
C ARG A 57 -22.66 -7.99 48.48
N TRP A 58 -23.22 -9.12 48.89
CA TRP A 58 -23.05 -10.39 48.19
C TRP A 58 -23.65 -10.34 46.80
N ASN A 59 -24.89 -9.86 46.65
CA ASN A 59 -25.53 -9.79 45.33
C ASN A 59 -24.80 -8.88 44.37
N VAL A 60 -24.38 -7.70 44.84
CA VAL A 60 -23.58 -6.76 44.03
C VAL A 60 -22.23 -7.38 43.65
N THR A 61 -21.55 -8.03 44.60
CA THR A 61 -20.24 -8.67 44.37
C THR A 61 -20.34 -9.80 43.36
N PHE A 62 -21.23 -10.76 43.57
CA PHE A 62 -21.36 -11.92 42.69
C PHE A 62 -22.02 -11.57 41.35
N GLY A 63 -22.90 -10.57 41.31
CA GLY A 63 -23.42 -10.01 40.07
C GLY A 63 -22.33 -9.37 39.21
N ALA A 64 -21.43 -8.59 39.82
CA ALA A 64 -20.28 -8.01 39.12
C ALA A 64 -19.34 -9.10 38.57
N LEU A 65 -19.03 -10.12 39.38
CA LEU A 65 -18.20 -11.25 38.93
C LEU A 65 -18.85 -12.06 37.80
N GLN A 66 -20.17 -12.24 37.85
CA GLN A 66 -20.90 -12.92 36.79
C GLN A 66 -20.80 -12.15 35.46
N LYS A 67 -21.01 -10.82 35.50
CA LYS A 67 -20.87 -9.96 34.32
C LYS A 67 -19.45 -9.97 33.75
N ARG A 68 -18.41 -9.89 34.60
CA ARG A 68 -17.00 -10.00 34.14
C ARG A 68 -16.73 -11.37 33.52
N ALA A 69 -17.20 -12.45 34.13
CA ALA A 69 -17.05 -13.81 33.59
C ALA A 69 -17.77 -14.00 32.24
N GLU A 70 -18.94 -13.38 32.04
CA GLU A 70 -19.64 -13.36 30.76
C GLU A 70 -18.80 -12.66 29.68
N ASN A 71 -18.23 -11.48 29.96
CA ASN A 71 -17.35 -10.77 29.03
C ASN A 71 -16.10 -11.60 28.68
N VAL A 72 -15.47 -12.26 29.65
CA VAL A 72 -14.32 -13.15 29.42
C VAL A 72 -14.70 -14.33 28.53
N ARG A 73 -15.85 -14.96 28.79
CA ARG A 73 -16.38 -16.06 27.99
C ARG A 73 -16.68 -15.63 26.56
N GLU A 74 -17.30 -14.46 26.37
CA GLU A 74 -17.59 -13.92 25.04
C GLU A 74 -16.32 -13.61 24.24
N ALA A 75 -15.32 -12.99 24.89
CA ALA A 75 -14.02 -12.76 24.27
C ALA A 75 -13.39 -14.09 23.83
N ALA A 76 -13.40 -15.13 24.68
CA ALA A 76 -12.90 -16.45 24.34
C ALA A 76 -13.65 -17.11 23.17
N HIS A 77 -14.98 -17.02 23.11
CA HIS A 77 -15.75 -17.47 21.93
C HIS A 77 -15.30 -16.74 20.66
N LYS A 78 -15.09 -15.43 20.74
CA LYS A 78 -14.62 -14.63 19.59
C LYS A 78 -13.22 -15.00 19.16
N MET A 79 -12.34 -15.40 20.09
CA MET A 79 -11.03 -15.97 19.75
C MET A 79 -11.17 -17.22 18.89
N LEU A 80 -12.13 -18.12 19.19
CA LEU A 80 -12.37 -19.35 18.41
C LEU A 80 -12.96 -19.05 17.03
N GLU A 81 -13.93 -18.13 16.95
CA GLU A 81 -14.54 -17.70 15.70
C GLU A 81 -13.53 -17.02 14.76
N ASN A 82 -12.53 -16.34 15.33
CA ASN A 82 -11.54 -15.56 14.59
C ASN A 82 -10.12 -16.09 14.80
N ARG A 83 -9.96 -17.40 14.89
CA ARG A 83 -8.69 -18.06 15.23
C ARG A 83 -7.54 -17.74 14.25
N GLN A 84 -7.87 -17.44 13.00
CA GLN A 84 -6.95 -16.99 11.95
C GLN A 84 -6.28 -15.63 12.23
N LEU A 85 -6.79 -14.85 13.19
CA LEU A 85 -6.17 -13.57 13.56
C LEU A 85 -4.91 -13.76 14.41
N TYR A 86 -4.78 -14.91 15.07
CA TYR A 86 -3.67 -15.20 15.95
C TYR A 86 -2.52 -15.83 15.17
N LYS A 87 -1.30 -15.31 15.40
CA LYS A 87 -0.07 -15.83 14.77
C LYS A 87 0.11 -17.34 15.00
N ASN A 88 -0.28 -17.84 16.17
CA ASN A 88 -0.27 -19.26 16.48
C ASN A 88 -1.67 -19.73 16.89
N GLU A 89 -2.44 -20.21 15.91
CA GLU A 89 -3.78 -20.79 16.12
C GLU A 89 -3.74 -21.95 17.11
N THR A 90 -2.72 -22.80 17.03
CA THR A 90 -2.57 -23.99 17.89
C THR A 90 -2.37 -23.66 19.36
N GLU A 91 -1.95 -22.43 19.69
CA GLU A 91 -1.89 -21.95 21.07
C GLU A 91 -3.13 -21.14 21.49
N ALA A 92 -3.79 -20.45 20.55
CA ALA A 92 -4.96 -19.62 20.86
C ALA A 92 -6.21 -20.47 21.15
N VAL A 93 -6.41 -21.56 20.38
CA VAL A 93 -7.58 -22.43 20.50
C VAL A 93 -7.66 -23.14 21.87
N PRO A 94 -6.58 -23.77 22.39
CA PRO A 94 -6.62 -24.39 23.72
C PRO A 94 -6.90 -23.38 24.84
N VAL A 95 -6.34 -22.16 24.76
CA VAL A 95 -6.61 -21.11 25.75
C VAL A 95 -8.07 -20.70 25.75
N ALA A 96 -8.67 -20.52 24.57
CA ALA A 96 -10.07 -20.16 24.46
C ALA A 96 -11.00 -21.28 25.00
N ASN A 97 -10.71 -22.54 24.67
CA ASN A 97 -11.48 -23.69 25.17
C ASN A 97 -11.37 -23.86 26.70
N ASP A 98 -10.16 -23.78 27.26
CA ASP A 98 -9.93 -23.79 28.72
C ASP A 98 -10.69 -22.65 29.41
N THR A 99 -10.67 -21.46 28.80
CA THR A 99 -11.39 -20.29 29.31
C THR A 99 -12.89 -20.51 29.31
N ILE A 100 -13.49 -20.98 28.22
CA ILE A 100 -14.94 -21.23 28.14
C ILE A 100 -15.38 -22.24 29.21
N SER A 101 -14.62 -23.32 29.38
CA SER A 101 -14.88 -24.34 30.39
C SER A 101 -14.83 -23.76 31.81
N LYS A 102 -13.75 -23.04 32.16
CA LYS A 102 -13.60 -22.41 33.48
C LYS A 102 -14.62 -21.30 33.71
N MET A 103 -15.01 -20.53 32.69
CA MET A 103 -16.07 -19.53 32.83
C MET A 103 -17.42 -20.17 33.12
N ALA A 104 -17.73 -21.33 32.54
CA ALA A 104 -18.94 -22.07 32.92
C ALA A 104 -18.93 -22.45 34.41
N HIS A 105 -17.77 -22.83 34.96
CA HIS A 105 -17.61 -23.08 36.39
C HIS A 105 -17.78 -21.80 37.24
N VAL A 106 -17.17 -20.68 36.83
CA VAL A 106 -17.31 -19.39 37.53
C VAL A 106 -18.76 -18.94 37.54
N LEU A 107 -19.46 -18.96 36.40
CA LEU A 107 -20.86 -18.58 36.28
C LEU A 107 -21.78 -19.48 37.12
N SER A 108 -21.52 -20.79 37.13
CA SER A 108 -22.23 -21.72 38.01
C SER A 108 -21.98 -21.38 39.49
N ASN A 109 -20.74 -21.05 39.85
CA ASN A 109 -20.35 -20.75 41.22
C ASN A 109 -20.93 -19.42 41.72
N THR A 110 -20.95 -18.37 40.89
CA THR A 110 -21.61 -17.09 41.23
C THR A 110 -23.12 -17.27 41.32
N SER A 111 -23.75 -18.02 40.41
CA SER A 111 -25.20 -18.31 40.46
C SER A 111 -25.59 -19.03 41.75
N LYS A 112 -24.79 -20.01 42.17
CA LYS A 112 -24.99 -20.69 43.46
C LYS A 112 -24.78 -19.76 44.66
N ALA A 113 -23.85 -18.80 44.57
CA ALA A 113 -23.69 -17.78 45.60
C ALA A 113 -24.91 -16.85 45.69
N LEU A 114 -25.44 -16.39 44.56
CA LEU A 114 -26.66 -15.58 44.51
C LEU A 114 -27.88 -16.35 45.07
N ASN A 115 -28.00 -17.64 44.77
CA ASN A 115 -29.03 -18.49 45.35
C ASN A 115 -28.88 -18.64 46.87
N ALA A 116 -27.66 -18.87 47.37
CA ALA A 116 -27.40 -18.93 48.81
C ALA A 116 -27.69 -17.59 49.51
N SER A 117 -27.40 -16.46 48.86
CA SER A 117 -27.69 -15.10 49.35
C SER A 117 -29.20 -14.88 49.47
N ARG A 118 -29.97 -15.29 48.45
CA ARG A 118 -31.43 -15.29 48.51
C ARG A 118 -31.96 -16.19 49.62
N GLY A 119 -31.42 -17.40 49.73
CA GLY A 119 -31.84 -18.32 50.78
C GLY A 119 -31.53 -17.86 52.20
N PHE A 120 -30.45 -17.09 52.38
CA PHE A 120 -30.16 -16.42 53.63
C PHE A 120 -31.26 -15.43 54.04
N MET A 121 -31.79 -14.65 53.11
CA MET A 121 -32.88 -13.70 53.38
C MET A 121 -34.22 -14.38 53.60
N ASP A 122 -34.57 -15.36 52.75
CA ASP A 122 -35.79 -16.16 52.87
C ASP A 122 -35.82 -16.87 54.23
N GLY A 123 -34.68 -17.47 54.62
CA GLY A 123 -34.51 -18.09 55.93
C GLY A 123 -34.59 -17.12 57.11
N THR A 124 -34.05 -15.92 56.97
CA THR A 124 -34.15 -14.88 58.03
C THR A 124 -35.61 -14.46 58.26
N GLU A 125 -36.44 -14.34 57.21
CA GLU A 125 -37.87 -14.04 57.35
C GLU A 125 -38.58 -15.17 58.09
N ARG A 126 -38.25 -16.41 57.73
CA ARG A 126 -38.78 -17.62 58.35
C ARG A 126 -38.46 -17.70 59.83
N ASP A 127 -37.25 -17.33 60.22
CA ASP A 127 -36.80 -17.33 61.62
C ASP A 127 -37.62 -16.35 62.47
N PHE A 128 -37.92 -15.15 61.93
CA PHE A 128 -38.85 -14.19 62.54
C PHE A 128 -40.29 -14.69 62.56
N PHE A 129 -40.73 -15.30 61.46
CA PHE A 129 -42.07 -15.83 61.32
C PHE A 129 -42.37 -16.90 62.38
N ASN A 130 -41.51 -17.90 62.49
CA ASN A 130 -41.67 -19.02 63.44
C ASN A 130 -41.67 -18.54 64.89
N ALA A 131 -40.82 -17.57 65.23
CA ALA A 131 -40.78 -16.99 66.58
C ALA A 131 -42.13 -16.42 66.99
N PHE A 132 -42.81 -15.72 66.07
CA PHE A 132 -44.12 -15.12 66.35
C PHE A 132 -45.26 -16.12 66.30
N GLU A 133 -45.24 -17.09 65.38
CA GLU A 133 -46.25 -18.16 65.35
C GLU A 133 -46.27 -18.97 66.66
N ALA A 134 -45.12 -19.12 67.31
CA ALA A 134 -45.01 -19.82 68.59
C ALA A 134 -45.81 -19.16 69.74
N ILE A 135 -46.02 -17.83 69.69
CA ILE A 135 -46.66 -17.06 70.77
C ILE A 135 -48.09 -16.57 70.43
N LYS A 136 -48.62 -16.89 69.25
CA LYS A 136 -49.84 -16.30 68.70
C LYS A 136 -51.12 -16.43 69.55
N ASP A 137 -51.16 -17.37 70.48
CA ASP A 137 -52.30 -17.56 71.38
C ASP A 137 -52.40 -16.50 72.47
N ASN A 138 -51.26 -16.02 72.95
CA ASN A 138 -51.16 -15.12 74.09
C ASN A 138 -50.08 -14.06 73.84
N PRO A 139 -50.12 -13.30 72.73
CA PRO A 139 -49.07 -12.35 72.39
C PRO A 139 -48.85 -11.30 73.48
N GLU A 140 -49.87 -10.96 74.27
CA GLU A 140 -49.82 -10.01 75.38
C GLU A 140 -48.90 -10.42 76.55
N LYS A 141 -48.51 -11.70 76.63
CA LYS A 141 -47.55 -12.23 77.60
C LYS A 141 -46.09 -12.05 77.17
N TYR A 142 -45.85 -11.57 75.96
CA TYR A 142 -44.52 -11.51 75.37
C TYR A 142 -44.11 -10.11 74.92
N VAL A 143 -42.79 -9.87 74.93
CA VAL A 143 -42.15 -8.69 74.33
C VAL A 143 -41.66 -9.06 72.93
N TYR A 144 -42.29 -8.51 71.89
CA TYR A 144 -41.95 -8.66 70.46
C TYR A 144 -42.07 -7.33 69.67
N GLY A 145 -41.25 -7.12 68.64
CA GLY A 145 -41.31 -5.91 67.84
C GLY A 145 -42.24 -6.08 66.64
N HIS A 146 -41.84 -6.99 65.76
CA HIS A 146 -42.55 -7.38 64.54
C HIS A 146 -43.49 -8.56 64.78
N SER A 147 -44.59 -8.61 64.03
CA SER A 147 -45.64 -9.62 64.14
C SER A 147 -45.94 -10.31 62.81
N ASN A 148 -46.77 -11.37 62.84
CA ASN A 148 -47.31 -11.99 61.63
C ASN A 148 -48.79 -11.64 61.47
N LEU A 149 -49.16 -11.33 60.22
CA LEU A 149 -50.48 -10.89 59.81
C LEU A 149 -51.20 -11.96 58.98
N ASN A 150 -52.53 -11.90 58.95
CA ASN A 150 -53.33 -12.67 58.01
C ASN A 150 -53.35 -11.92 56.67
N ASP A 151 -52.74 -12.50 55.64
CA ASP A 151 -52.80 -11.97 54.28
C ASP A 151 -54.04 -12.52 53.58
N ASN A 152 -55.12 -11.73 53.61
CA ASN A 152 -56.39 -12.10 53.00
C ASN A 152 -56.32 -12.25 51.48
N LYS A 153 -55.31 -11.67 50.81
CA LYS A 153 -55.14 -11.80 49.35
C LYS A 153 -54.50 -13.13 48.97
N MET A 154 -53.57 -13.60 49.81
CA MET A 154 -52.83 -14.84 49.58
C MET A 154 -53.42 -16.04 50.34
N SER A 155 -54.49 -15.85 51.11
CA SER A 155 -55.08 -16.83 52.02
C SER A 155 -54.03 -17.56 52.87
N LYS A 156 -53.03 -16.82 53.42
CA LYS A 156 -51.98 -17.37 54.28
C LYS A 156 -51.47 -16.39 55.34
N ARG A 157 -50.62 -16.87 56.25
CA ARG A 157 -49.89 -16.04 57.23
C ARG A 157 -48.65 -15.41 56.62
N THR A 158 -48.41 -14.13 56.89
CA THR A 158 -47.25 -13.37 56.38
C THR A 158 -46.55 -12.61 57.49
N SER A 159 -45.22 -12.60 57.51
CA SER A 159 -44.43 -11.82 58.47
C SER A 159 -44.40 -10.33 58.09
N GLU A 160 -44.53 -9.43 59.06
CA GLU A 160 -44.24 -8.00 58.86
C GLU A 160 -42.80 -7.77 58.35
N VAL A 161 -41.87 -8.67 58.68
CA VAL A 161 -40.48 -8.56 58.23
C VAL A 161 -40.34 -8.74 56.72
N LEU A 162 -41.27 -9.48 56.09
CA LEU A 162 -41.26 -9.69 54.64
C LEU A 162 -41.35 -8.36 53.87
N GLU A 163 -42.00 -7.32 54.40
CA GLU A 163 -42.08 -6.01 53.74
C GLU A 163 -40.70 -5.37 53.57
N PHE A 164 -39.81 -5.51 54.55
CA PHE A 164 -38.45 -5.01 54.44
C PHE A 164 -37.67 -5.72 53.33
N PHE A 165 -37.94 -7.00 53.10
CA PHE A 165 -37.23 -7.80 52.10
C PHE A 165 -37.79 -7.57 50.70
N LYS A 166 -39.10 -7.33 50.58
CA LYS A 166 -39.74 -6.85 49.33
C LYS A 166 -39.15 -5.52 48.85
N ASN A 167 -38.64 -4.68 49.75
CA ASN A 167 -37.94 -3.44 49.41
C ASN A 167 -36.57 -3.34 50.12
N ILE A 168 -35.72 -4.32 49.85
CA ILE A 168 -34.41 -4.45 50.50
C ILE A 168 -33.49 -3.26 50.21
N SER A 169 -33.58 -2.64 49.02
CA SER A 169 -32.81 -1.45 48.66
C SER A 169 -33.16 -0.26 49.56
N LYS A 170 -34.44 -0.07 49.90
CA LYS A 170 -34.88 0.95 50.85
C LYS A 170 -34.37 0.64 52.25
N LEU A 171 -34.49 -0.60 52.71
CA LEU A 171 -33.98 -0.98 54.04
C LEU A 171 -32.46 -0.70 54.14
N TYR A 172 -31.69 -1.16 53.15
CA TYR A 172 -30.24 -0.93 53.07
C TYR A 172 -29.89 0.56 53.17
N THR A 173 -30.55 1.38 52.35
CA THR A 173 -30.31 2.83 52.28
C THR A 173 -30.68 3.52 53.60
N ASP A 174 -31.84 3.19 54.17
CA ASP A 174 -32.30 3.73 55.46
C ASP A 174 -31.33 3.38 56.60
N CYS A 175 -30.78 2.17 56.58
CA CYS A 175 -29.81 1.71 57.57
C CYS A 175 -28.46 2.43 57.44
N LYS A 176 -27.95 2.61 56.21
CA LYS A 176 -26.67 3.29 55.95
C LYS A 176 -26.73 4.80 56.19
N ASN A 177 -27.82 5.45 55.80
CA ASN A 177 -28.00 6.89 56.00
C ASN A 177 -28.09 7.26 57.48
N LYS A 178 -28.70 6.41 58.31
CA LYS A 178 -28.71 6.57 59.78
C LYS A 178 -27.33 6.42 60.42
N SER A 179 -26.42 5.69 59.78
CA SER A 179 -25.01 5.60 60.18
C SER A 179 -24.12 6.70 59.58
N GLY A 180 -24.71 7.72 58.93
CA GLY A 180 -23.97 8.85 58.33
C GLY A 180 -23.32 8.56 56.97
N SER A 181 -23.55 7.38 56.40
CA SER A 181 -23.03 6.98 55.08
C SER A 181 -24.11 7.19 54.02
N ASN A 182 -23.94 8.16 53.11
CA ASN A 182 -24.87 8.41 52.01
C ASN A 182 -24.64 7.41 50.86
N VAL A 183 -25.09 6.17 51.03
CA VAL A 183 -24.83 5.04 50.11
C VAL A 183 -26.15 4.43 49.64
N THR A 184 -26.30 4.30 48.33
CA THR A 184 -27.37 3.54 47.66
C THR A 184 -26.84 2.22 47.10
N VAL A 185 -27.73 1.26 46.79
CA VAL A 185 -27.36 0.02 46.10
C VAL A 185 -26.64 0.31 44.78
N GLU A 186 -27.17 1.24 43.97
CA GLU A 186 -26.56 1.67 42.71
C GLU A 186 -25.16 2.28 42.88
N SER A 187 -24.93 3.04 43.97
CA SER A 187 -23.60 3.61 44.25
C SER A 187 -22.59 2.53 44.64
N LEU A 188 -23.05 1.49 45.35
CA LEU A 188 -22.24 0.32 45.68
C LEU A 188 -21.94 -0.52 44.44
N GLU A 189 -22.93 -0.75 43.58
CA GLU A 189 -22.78 -1.43 42.29
C GLU A 189 -21.71 -0.76 41.44
N ARG A 190 -21.81 0.56 41.24
CA ARG A 190 -20.78 1.30 40.48
C ARG A 190 -19.40 1.16 41.09
N LYS A 191 -19.29 1.23 42.42
CA LYS A 191 -18.01 1.07 43.11
C LYS A 191 -17.42 -0.32 42.94
N VAL A 192 -18.24 -1.36 43.12
CA VAL A 192 -17.80 -2.76 42.99
C VAL A 192 -17.46 -3.09 41.54
N MET A 193 -18.28 -2.66 40.57
CA MET A 193 -17.99 -2.79 39.15
C MET A 193 -16.68 -2.10 38.78
N ALA A 194 -16.41 -0.90 39.29
CA ALA A 194 -15.14 -0.21 38.98
C ALA A 194 -13.90 -0.96 39.51
N GLU A 195 -13.99 -1.57 40.69
CA GLU A 195 -12.92 -2.42 41.24
C GLU A 195 -12.79 -3.73 40.47
N VAL A 196 -13.93 -4.39 40.19
CA VAL A 196 -13.97 -5.65 39.48
C VAL A 196 -13.62 -5.49 38.00
N ASP A 197 -13.88 -4.37 37.34
CA ASP A 197 -13.53 -4.18 35.92
C ASP A 197 -12.09 -3.66 35.74
N ASN A 198 -11.38 -3.37 36.85
CA ASN A 198 -9.99 -2.92 36.76
C ASN A 198 -9.09 -4.06 36.23
N VAL A 199 -8.48 -3.77 35.08
CA VAL A 199 -7.71 -4.69 34.23
C VAL A 199 -6.30 -4.92 34.79
N SER A 200 -5.80 -3.99 35.60
CA SER A 200 -4.38 -3.89 35.94
C SER A 200 -4.02 -4.52 37.30
N ASP A 201 -5.02 -4.84 38.11
CA ASP A 201 -4.81 -5.15 39.52
C ASP A 201 -5.16 -6.60 39.86
N ASP A 202 -4.26 -7.22 40.63
CA ASP A 202 -4.56 -8.44 41.37
C ASP A 202 -5.68 -8.14 42.38
N LEU A 203 -6.87 -8.69 42.12
CA LEU A 203 -8.02 -8.53 43.00
C LEU A 203 -7.86 -9.22 44.37
N SER A 204 -6.73 -9.86 44.66
CA SER A 204 -6.46 -10.51 45.96
C SER A 204 -6.65 -9.56 47.13
N THR A 205 -6.19 -8.30 47.03
CA THR A 205 -6.36 -7.30 48.09
C THR A 205 -7.84 -6.94 48.29
N TRP A 206 -8.55 -6.69 47.19
CA TRP A 206 -9.99 -6.40 47.22
C TRP A 206 -10.79 -7.58 47.79
N LYS A 207 -10.50 -8.80 47.35
CA LYS A 207 -11.08 -10.06 47.85
C LYS A 207 -10.92 -10.17 49.36
N ASN A 208 -9.68 -10.03 49.86
CA ASN A 208 -9.37 -10.18 51.27
C ASN A 208 -10.12 -9.15 52.11
N LYS A 209 -10.27 -7.92 51.59
CA LYS A 209 -11.09 -6.88 52.20
C LYS A 209 -12.57 -7.27 52.27
N GLN A 210 -13.18 -7.77 51.19
CA GLN A 210 -14.58 -8.22 51.21
C GLN A 210 -14.80 -9.33 52.23
N VAL A 211 -13.95 -10.36 52.22
CA VAL A 211 -14.04 -11.48 53.18
C VAL A 211 -13.87 -11.01 54.62
N ALA A 212 -12.95 -10.08 54.90
CA ALA A 212 -12.76 -9.52 56.23
C ALA A 212 -13.99 -8.73 56.69
N GLU A 213 -14.61 -7.93 55.82
CA GLU A 213 -15.85 -7.20 56.12
C GLU A 213 -17.01 -8.15 56.42
N TRP A 214 -17.16 -9.25 55.67
CA TRP A 214 -18.22 -10.23 55.92
C TRP A 214 -18.02 -10.98 57.25
N LYS A 215 -16.79 -11.41 57.54
CA LYS A 215 -16.45 -12.03 58.83
C LYS A 215 -16.58 -11.07 60.01
N ALA A 216 -16.37 -9.77 59.80
CA ALA A 216 -16.61 -8.77 60.84
C ALA A 216 -18.11 -8.62 61.14
N ALA A 217 -18.96 -8.66 60.11
CA ALA A 217 -20.41 -8.64 60.29
C ALA A 217 -20.90 -9.91 61.01
N GLU A 218 -20.37 -11.09 60.66
CA GLU A 218 -20.63 -12.36 61.34
C GLU A 218 -20.35 -12.27 62.86
N LYS A 219 -19.22 -11.68 63.26
CA LYS A 219 -18.88 -11.49 64.69
C LYS A 219 -19.88 -10.61 65.44
N ASN A 220 -20.52 -9.65 64.77
CA ASN A 220 -21.52 -8.77 65.37
C ASN A 220 -22.89 -9.46 65.59
N VAL A 221 -23.14 -10.62 64.99
CA VAL A 221 -24.40 -11.35 65.13
C VAL A 221 -24.69 -11.66 66.59
N SER A 222 -23.69 -12.16 67.33
CA SER A 222 -23.83 -12.43 68.77
C SER A 222 -24.31 -11.22 69.58
N VAL A 223 -23.80 -10.02 69.24
CA VAL A 223 -24.16 -8.75 69.88
C VAL A 223 -25.59 -8.34 69.52
N TRP A 224 -25.99 -8.46 68.25
CA TRP A 224 -27.35 -8.16 67.80
C TRP A 224 -28.36 -9.10 68.45
N LEU A 225 -28.07 -10.40 68.48
CA LEU A 225 -28.95 -11.40 69.10
C LEU A 225 -29.07 -11.19 70.62
N LYS A 226 -27.96 -10.89 71.32
CA LYS A 226 -28.00 -10.53 72.75
C LYS A 226 -28.82 -9.26 72.98
N SER A 227 -28.70 -8.27 72.11
CA SER A 227 -29.51 -7.05 72.16
C SER A 227 -31.01 -7.33 72.00
N MET A 228 -31.40 -8.19 71.06
CA MET A 228 -32.78 -8.61 70.84
C MET A 228 -33.37 -9.35 72.05
N LYS A 229 -32.56 -10.18 72.73
CA LYS A 229 -32.95 -10.94 73.94
C LYS A 229 -33.13 -10.09 75.20
N ASN A 230 -32.36 -9.01 75.35
CA ASN A 230 -32.24 -8.28 76.62
C ASN A 230 -33.39 -7.29 76.92
N ASN A 231 -34.38 -7.17 76.04
CA ASN A 231 -35.52 -6.29 76.27
C ASN A 231 -36.59 -7.03 77.09
N THR A 232 -36.68 -6.74 78.38
CA THR A 232 -37.69 -7.32 79.28
C THR A 232 -38.51 -6.20 79.88
N GLU A 233 -39.83 -6.36 79.91
CA GLU A 233 -40.74 -5.43 80.56
C GLU A 233 -41.25 -6.01 81.88
N ASN A 234 -41.02 -5.28 82.97
CA ASN A 234 -41.62 -5.52 84.28
C ASN A 234 -42.75 -4.48 84.48
N SER A 235 -43.89 -4.69 83.82
CA SER A 235 -45.09 -3.89 84.08
C SER A 235 -45.89 -4.52 85.24
N GLY A 236 -46.68 -3.70 85.95
CA GLY A 236 -47.42 -4.11 87.16
C GLY A 236 -48.45 -5.25 86.97
N SER A 237 -48.66 -5.71 85.73
CA SER A 237 -49.55 -6.84 85.36
C SER A 237 -48.82 -8.18 85.17
N GLY A 238 -47.52 -8.26 85.49
CA GLY A 238 -46.72 -9.50 85.40
C GLY A 238 -45.52 -9.38 84.45
N ARG A 239 -44.50 -10.21 84.67
CA ARG A 239 -43.27 -10.22 83.88
C ARG A 239 -43.54 -10.76 82.47
N ARG A 240 -43.40 -9.94 81.44
CA ARG A 240 -43.47 -10.38 80.03
C ARG A 240 -42.15 -11.01 79.61
N THR A 241 -42.22 -12.16 78.94
CA THR A 241 -41.03 -12.87 78.42
C THR A 241 -40.68 -12.35 77.03
N ASN A 242 -39.39 -12.17 76.73
CA ASN A 242 -38.98 -11.77 75.39
C ASN A 242 -39.23 -12.91 74.39
N ILE A 243 -39.79 -12.62 73.22
CA ILE A 243 -40.06 -13.62 72.16
C ILE A 243 -38.78 -14.38 71.75
N TRP A 244 -37.64 -13.71 71.76
CA TRP A 244 -36.31 -14.27 71.49
C TRP A 244 -35.73 -15.03 72.68
N GLN A 245 -36.49 -15.28 73.74
CA GLN A 245 -36.11 -16.22 74.81
C GLN A 245 -36.95 -17.50 74.76
N TYR A 246 -37.93 -17.56 73.87
CA TYR A 246 -38.87 -18.67 73.78
C TYR A 246 -38.28 -19.83 72.98
N ASP A 247 -38.30 -21.02 73.57
CA ASP A 247 -37.71 -22.25 73.02
C ASP A 247 -38.83 -23.16 72.49
N VAL A 248 -39.21 -22.94 71.23
CA VAL A 248 -40.26 -23.69 70.55
C VAL A 248 -39.79 -24.04 69.15
N THR A 249 -40.00 -25.30 68.78
CA THR A 249 -39.60 -25.83 67.48
C THR A 249 -40.73 -25.71 66.46
N ILE A 250 -40.40 -25.89 65.18
CA ILE A 250 -41.43 -25.95 64.13
C ILE A 250 -42.41 -27.10 64.33
N TRP A 251 -41.94 -28.22 64.91
CA TRP A 251 -42.77 -29.34 65.33
C TRP A 251 -43.88 -28.89 66.28
N ASP A 252 -43.49 -28.20 67.34
CA ASP A 252 -44.41 -27.74 68.38
C ASP A 252 -45.45 -26.76 67.82
N ILE A 253 -45.05 -25.88 66.90
CA ILE A 253 -45.94 -24.92 66.24
C ILE A 253 -46.99 -25.67 65.40
N ILE A 254 -46.56 -26.57 64.52
CA ILE A 254 -47.44 -27.31 63.60
C ILE A 254 -48.35 -28.26 64.38
N GLU A 255 -47.81 -28.97 65.37
CA GLU A 255 -48.57 -29.86 66.23
C GLU A 255 -49.70 -29.11 66.94
N LYS A 256 -49.37 -27.96 67.54
CA LYS A 256 -50.35 -27.14 68.24
C LYS A 256 -51.39 -26.57 67.27
N ASP A 257 -50.98 -26.16 66.07
CA ASP A 257 -51.88 -25.67 65.04
C ASP A 257 -52.85 -26.74 64.54
N CYS A 258 -52.36 -27.95 64.29
CA CYS A 258 -53.21 -29.03 63.85
C CYS A 258 -54.19 -29.49 64.93
N ASN A 259 -53.76 -29.53 66.19
CA ASN A 259 -54.66 -29.75 67.32
C ASN A 259 -55.80 -28.73 67.36
N ARG A 260 -55.52 -27.45 67.10
CA ARG A 260 -56.56 -26.41 67.07
C ARG A 260 -57.50 -26.56 65.87
N VAL A 261 -56.98 -26.84 64.67
CA VAL A 261 -57.83 -27.01 63.48
C VAL A 261 -58.74 -28.24 63.61
N HIS A 262 -58.22 -29.36 64.13
CA HIS A 262 -58.99 -30.60 64.25
C HIS A 262 -59.97 -30.60 65.43
N LYS A 263 -59.54 -30.19 66.65
CA LYS A 263 -60.32 -30.41 67.89
C LYS A 263 -61.42 -29.37 68.16
N THR A 264 -61.42 -28.21 67.49
CA THR A 264 -62.42 -27.15 67.72
C THR A 264 -63.77 -27.43 67.04
N ASN A 265 -63.89 -28.52 66.26
CA ASN A 265 -65.18 -29.03 65.77
C ASN A 265 -65.99 -29.77 66.85
N SER A 266 -65.48 -29.89 68.08
CA SER A 266 -66.21 -30.43 69.22
C SER A 266 -66.67 -29.28 70.12
N SER A 267 -67.97 -29.19 70.38
CA SER A 267 -68.63 -28.17 71.20
C SER A 267 -68.00 -28.13 72.60
N GLY A 268 -67.18 -27.11 72.89
CA GLY A 268 -66.54 -26.93 74.21
C GLY A 268 -65.12 -26.35 74.21
N SER A 269 -64.51 -26.07 73.05
CA SER A 269 -63.16 -25.50 73.01
C SER A 269 -63.11 -24.05 73.53
N SER A 270 -62.16 -23.77 74.44
CA SER A 270 -61.85 -22.42 74.96
C SER A 270 -61.00 -21.58 73.99
N VAL A 271 -60.69 -22.10 72.80
CA VAL A 271 -59.85 -21.44 71.78
C VAL A 271 -60.75 -20.63 70.83
N GLY A 272 -60.55 -19.31 70.78
CA GLY A 272 -61.35 -18.44 69.92
C GLY A 272 -61.16 -18.69 68.41
N GLU A 273 -62.23 -18.50 67.64
CA GLU A 273 -62.30 -18.71 66.17
C GLU A 273 -61.14 -18.05 65.39
N LYS A 274 -60.71 -16.85 65.81
CA LYS A 274 -59.59 -16.13 65.22
C LYS A 274 -58.27 -16.91 65.27
N ILE A 275 -58.02 -17.66 66.35
CA ILE A 275 -56.81 -18.47 66.52
C ILE A 275 -56.89 -19.71 65.64
N VAL A 276 -58.05 -20.37 65.56
CA VAL A 276 -58.28 -21.53 64.68
C VAL A 276 -58.03 -21.15 63.22
N ASN A 277 -58.60 -20.03 62.76
CA ASN A 277 -58.35 -19.54 61.41
C ASN A 277 -56.87 -19.20 61.18
N SER A 278 -56.20 -18.57 62.15
CA SER A 278 -54.76 -18.25 62.03
C SER A 278 -53.88 -19.51 61.97
N SER A 279 -54.22 -20.58 62.71
CA SER A 279 -53.57 -21.89 62.63
C SER A 279 -53.76 -22.54 61.26
N ARG A 280 -54.98 -22.50 60.71
CA ARG A 280 -55.27 -22.99 59.35
C ARG A 280 -54.43 -22.27 58.29
N LEU A 281 -54.37 -20.93 58.36
CA LEU A 281 -53.57 -20.12 57.45
C LEU A 281 -52.06 -20.36 57.60
N ASN A 282 -51.59 -20.75 58.79
CA ASN A 282 -50.18 -21.13 58.99
C ASN A 282 -49.86 -22.48 58.33
N ILE A 283 -50.74 -23.48 58.47
CA ILE A 283 -50.57 -24.77 57.79
C ILE A 283 -50.54 -24.58 56.26
N LEU A 284 -51.41 -23.72 55.73
CA LEU A 284 -51.40 -23.36 54.31
C LEU A 284 -50.09 -22.69 53.88
N ARG A 285 -49.46 -21.87 54.73
CA ARG A 285 -48.13 -21.30 54.45
C ARG A 285 -47.07 -22.39 54.34
N HIS A 286 -47.05 -23.38 55.24
CA HIS A 286 -46.07 -24.47 55.15
C HIS A 286 -46.27 -25.33 53.90
N LEU A 287 -47.52 -25.56 53.48
CA LEU A 287 -47.80 -26.20 52.20
C LEU A 287 -47.30 -25.34 51.03
N ASP A 288 -47.57 -24.04 51.04
CA ASP A 288 -47.10 -23.09 50.02
C ASP A 288 -45.56 -23.07 49.92
N ASP A 289 -44.86 -23.08 51.06
CA ASP A 289 -43.39 -23.18 51.13
C ASP A 289 -42.86 -24.47 50.48
N ILE A 290 -43.57 -25.60 50.66
CA ILE A 290 -43.20 -26.89 50.05
C ILE A 290 -43.51 -26.90 48.55
N ALA A 291 -44.63 -26.31 48.13
CA ALA A 291 -45.04 -26.28 46.73
C ALA A 291 -44.12 -25.39 45.90
N ASN A 292 -43.78 -24.22 46.42
CA ASN A 292 -43.04 -23.18 45.72
C ASN A 292 -41.53 -23.25 45.97
N ASN A 293 -40.98 -24.45 46.22
CA ASN A 293 -39.59 -24.76 46.61
C ASN A 293 -38.52 -24.18 45.64
N ALA A 294 -38.45 -22.87 45.50
CA ALA A 294 -37.83 -22.19 44.37
C ALA A 294 -36.39 -21.76 44.68
N THR A 295 -36.01 -21.64 45.96
CA THR A 295 -34.68 -21.14 46.34
C THR A 295 -34.09 -21.71 47.64
N THR A 296 -34.91 -22.27 48.54
CA THR A 296 -34.47 -22.85 49.83
C THR A 296 -35.31 -24.05 50.22
N GLU A 297 -34.74 -24.91 51.05
CA GLU A 297 -35.50 -25.92 51.77
C GLU A 297 -36.68 -25.31 52.56
N SER A 298 -37.81 -26.01 52.60
CA SER A 298 -38.97 -25.60 53.42
C SER A 298 -38.61 -25.58 54.91
N SER A 299 -39.34 -24.80 55.71
CA SER A 299 -39.22 -24.80 57.18
C SER A 299 -39.18 -26.20 57.82
N ILE A 300 -40.00 -27.12 57.30
CA ILE A 300 -40.11 -28.49 57.80
C ILE A 300 -38.86 -29.31 57.43
N MET A 301 -38.38 -29.17 56.19
CA MET A 301 -37.21 -29.90 55.68
C MET A 301 -35.90 -29.38 56.30
N GLU A 302 -35.76 -28.05 56.44
CA GLU A 302 -34.57 -27.43 57.04
C GLU A 302 -34.40 -27.84 58.51
N ASN A 303 -35.48 -28.18 59.21
CA ASN A 303 -35.45 -28.72 60.58
C ASN A 303 -35.29 -30.26 60.65
N GLY A 304 -35.11 -30.92 59.50
CA GLY A 304 -34.91 -32.36 59.41
C GLY A 304 -36.12 -33.17 59.87
N CYS A 305 -37.33 -32.66 59.63
CA CYS A 305 -38.59 -33.31 59.97
C CYS A 305 -39.13 -34.14 58.78
N ASP A 306 -38.36 -35.12 58.29
CA ASP A 306 -38.61 -35.82 57.01
C ASP A 306 -40.02 -36.42 56.89
N THR A 307 -40.48 -37.13 57.93
CA THR A 307 -41.81 -37.75 57.94
C THR A 307 -42.94 -36.72 57.89
N MET A 308 -42.77 -35.56 58.54
CA MET A 308 -43.73 -34.46 58.45
C MET A 308 -43.69 -33.84 57.04
N TYR A 309 -42.49 -33.64 56.50
CA TYR A 309 -42.32 -33.08 55.17
C TYR A 309 -43.03 -33.95 54.12
N ASP A 310 -42.84 -35.27 54.17
CA ASP A 310 -43.51 -36.20 53.24
C ASP A 310 -45.03 -36.16 53.36
N LEU A 311 -45.57 -36.09 54.59
CA LEU A 311 -47.01 -35.93 54.78
C LEU A 311 -47.52 -34.63 54.14
N PHE A 312 -46.89 -33.50 54.43
CA PHE A 312 -47.31 -32.21 53.88
C PHE A 312 -47.14 -32.17 52.36
N ARG A 313 -46.06 -32.75 51.84
CA ARG A 313 -45.79 -32.86 50.41
C ARG A 313 -46.84 -33.70 49.67
N GLN A 314 -47.44 -34.71 50.29
CA GLN A 314 -48.56 -35.43 49.68
C GLN A 314 -49.85 -34.59 49.58
N HIS A 315 -49.92 -33.48 50.33
CA HIS A 315 -51.12 -32.65 50.48
C HIS A 315 -50.93 -31.22 49.96
N VAL A 316 -49.85 -30.91 49.23
CA VAL A 316 -49.64 -29.55 48.69
C VAL A 316 -50.72 -29.09 47.73
N SER A 317 -51.43 -30.01 47.06
CA SER A 317 -52.55 -29.67 46.17
C SER A 317 -53.68 -28.89 46.85
N ILE A 318 -53.75 -28.89 48.19
CA ILE A 318 -54.70 -28.09 48.97
C ILE A 318 -54.60 -26.59 48.65
N ILE A 319 -53.42 -26.06 48.35
CA ILE A 319 -53.22 -24.63 48.10
C ILE A 319 -54.02 -24.10 46.90
N ASN A 320 -54.32 -24.99 45.95
CA ASN A 320 -55.04 -24.67 44.70
C ASN A 320 -56.56 -24.82 44.83
N LYS A 321 -57.08 -25.26 45.98
CA LYS A 321 -58.50 -25.45 46.21
C LYS A 321 -59.22 -24.15 46.55
N THR A 322 -60.55 -24.16 46.47
CA THR A 322 -61.37 -23.03 46.95
C THR A 322 -61.26 -22.88 48.47
N GLU A 323 -61.59 -21.70 49.00
CA GLU A 323 -61.44 -21.41 50.44
C GLU A 323 -62.21 -22.39 51.35
N LYS A 324 -63.42 -22.78 50.93
CA LYS A 324 -64.25 -23.77 51.63
C LYS A 324 -63.63 -25.18 51.60
N GLU A 325 -63.09 -25.58 50.45
CA GLU A 325 -62.42 -26.88 50.31
C GLU A 325 -61.06 -26.93 51.03
N LYS A 326 -60.36 -25.80 51.12
CA LYS A 326 -59.13 -25.65 51.92
C LYS A 326 -59.40 -25.94 53.38
N GLU A 327 -60.48 -25.40 53.93
CA GLU A 327 -60.85 -25.64 55.34
C GLU A 327 -61.03 -27.14 55.65
N THR A 328 -61.85 -27.84 54.87
CA THR A 328 -62.04 -29.29 55.03
C THR A 328 -60.74 -30.06 54.82
N SER A 329 -59.97 -29.73 53.78
CA SER A 329 -58.76 -30.49 53.46
C SER A 329 -57.62 -30.28 54.46
N VAL A 330 -57.49 -29.08 55.04
CA VAL A 330 -56.52 -28.80 56.10
C VAL A 330 -56.90 -29.54 57.38
N ASN A 331 -58.20 -29.63 57.69
CA ASN A 331 -58.68 -30.43 58.82
C ASN A 331 -58.32 -31.93 58.65
N ASP A 332 -58.58 -32.49 57.47
CA ASP A 332 -58.19 -33.88 57.16
C ASP A 332 -56.68 -34.11 57.25
N LEU A 333 -55.87 -33.17 56.74
CA LEU A 333 -54.41 -33.21 56.89
C LEU A 333 -54.01 -33.24 58.36
N CYS A 334 -54.62 -32.39 59.20
CA CYS A 334 -54.32 -32.32 60.62
C CYS A 334 -54.75 -33.56 61.40
N LYS A 335 -55.89 -34.17 61.02
CA LYS A 335 -56.30 -35.47 61.56
C LYS A 335 -55.26 -36.56 61.24
N LYS A 336 -54.75 -36.60 60.00
CA LYS A 336 -53.67 -37.53 59.61
C LYS A 336 -52.38 -37.27 60.36
N PHE A 337 -52.01 -36.00 60.53
CA PHE A 337 -50.85 -35.58 61.31
C PHE A 337 -50.95 -36.06 62.76
N GLU A 338 -52.11 -35.87 63.42
CA GLU A 338 -52.33 -36.33 64.79
C GLU A 338 -52.26 -37.86 64.93
N ASN A 339 -52.83 -38.60 63.98
CA ASN A 339 -52.81 -40.06 63.98
C ASN A 339 -51.38 -40.63 63.80
N ALA A 340 -50.51 -39.92 63.09
CA ALA A 340 -49.12 -40.29 62.85
C ALA A 340 -48.13 -39.56 63.79
N ARG A 341 -48.62 -38.86 64.82
CA ARG A 341 -47.82 -38.00 65.70
C ARG A 341 -46.58 -38.68 66.29
N GLN A 342 -46.70 -39.94 66.73
CA GLN A 342 -45.60 -40.66 67.38
C GLN A 342 -44.44 -40.98 66.43
N THR A 343 -44.71 -41.25 65.15
CA THR A 343 -43.66 -41.52 64.16
C THR A 343 -43.05 -40.22 63.61
N MET A 344 -43.74 -39.09 63.79
CA MET A 344 -43.35 -37.79 63.23
C MET A 344 -42.52 -36.90 64.18
N LYS A 345 -42.44 -37.21 65.49
CA LYS A 345 -41.70 -36.43 66.51
C LYS A 345 -40.16 -36.42 66.34
N ASN A 346 -39.61 -37.07 65.32
CA ASN A 346 -38.17 -37.27 65.12
C ASN A 346 -37.51 -36.18 64.25
N CYS A 347 -37.84 -34.90 64.45
CA CYS A 347 -37.08 -33.83 63.79
C CYS A 347 -35.62 -33.85 64.27
N THR A 348 -34.67 -33.98 63.34
CA THR A 348 -33.24 -34.17 63.67
C THR A 348 -32.55 -32.88 64.12
N VAL A 349 -33.16 -31.72 63.86
CA VAL A 349 -32.62 -30.41 64.23
C VAL A 349 -33.53 -29.71 65.25
N ASN A 350 -33.04 -29.53 66.48
CA ASN A 350 -33.74 -28.80 67.55
C ASN A 350 -33.11 -27.41 67.77
N ARG A 351 -33.31 -26.51 66.81
CA ARG A 351 -32.84 -25.11 66.89
C ARG A 351 -34.02 -24.16 67.06
N THR A 352 -33.91 -23.24 68.01
CA THR A 352 -34.80 -22.08 68.11
C THR A 352 -34.54 -21.10 66.97
N SER A 353 -35.47 -20.17 66.72
CA SER A 353 -35.28 -19.10 65.71
C SER A 353 -33.94 -18.36 65.84
N LEU A 354 -33.44 -18.13 67.06
CA LEU A 354 -32.14 -17.47 67.24
C LEU A 354 -30.95 -18.37 66.92
N ARG A 355 -31.03 -19.65 67.29
CA ARG A 355 -29.99 -20.63 66.93
C ARG A 355 -29.96 -20.83 65.42
N TRP A 356 -31.11 -20.76 64.76
CA TRP A 356 -31.21 -20.74 63.31
C TRP A 356 -30.57 -19.51 62.68
N ILE A 357 -30.88 -18.31 63.18
CA ILE A 357 -30.23 -17.07 62.75
C ILE A 357 -28.71 -17.18 62.87
N GLU A 358 -28.18 -17.58 64.03
CA GLU A 358 -26.74 -17.68 64.25
C GLU A 358 -26.08 -18.69 63.30
N HIS A 359 -26.66 -19.89 63.17
CA HIS A 359 -26.17 -20.90 62.24
C HIS A 359 -26.17 -20.41 60.79
N ARG A 360 -27.24 -19.74 60.36
CA ARG A 360 -27.40 -19.25 58.99
C ARG A 360 -26.36 -18.20 58.61
N PHE A 361 -26.01 -17.29 59.53
CA PHE A 361 -24.92 -16.33 59.30
C PHE A 361 -23.58 -17.04 59.16
N ASN A 362 -23.25 -17.96 60.07
CA ASN A 362 -21.97 -18.67 60.04
C ASN A 362 -21.79 -19.48 58.73
N GLU A 363 -22.80 -20.28 58.37
CA GLU A 363 -22.76 -21.10 57.16
C GLU A 363 -22.72 -20.23 55.90
N THR A 364 -23.58 -19.21 55.80
CA THR A 364 -23.67 -18.39 54.60
C THR A 364 -22.42 -17.54 54.41
N VAL A 365 -21.89 -16.89 55.47
CA VAL A 365 -20.66 -16.09 55.36
C VAL A 365 -19.49 -16.96 54.93
N HIS A 366 -19.36 -18.17 55.50
CA HIS A 366 -18.33 -19.13 55.10
C HIS A 366 -18.47 -19.53 53.62
N GLU A 367 -19.69 -19.86 53.20
CA GLU A 367 -19.98 -20.25 51.83
C GLU A 367 -19.72 -19.12 50.83
N MET A 368 -20.11 -17.87 51.14
CA MET A 368 -19.83 -16.71 50.30
C MET A 368 -18.32 -16.46 50.18
N ALA A 369 -17.57 -16.55 51.27
CA ALA A 369 -16.12 -16.40 51.23
C ALA A 369 -15.45 -17.48 50.35
N LYS A 370 -15.87 -18.74 50.50
CA LYS A 370 -15.40 -19.86 49.69
C LYS A 370 -15.71 -19.65 48.20
N ARG A 371 -16.94 -19.27 47.88
CA ARG A 371 -17.37 -19.03 46.50
C ARG A 371 -16.64 -17.85 45.88
N LEU A 372 -16.45 -16.75 46.61
CA LEU A 372 -15.68 -15.60 46.13
C LEU A 372 -14.25 -16.01 45.76
N ASN A 373 -13.59 -16.79 46.62
CA ASN A 373 -12.23 -17.26 46.36
C ASN A 373 -12.16 -18.16 45.11
N ASN A 374 -13.10 -19.10 44.97
CA ASN A 374 -13.14 -20.00 43.82
C ASN A 374 -13.41 -19.25 42.50
N SER A 375 -14.37 -18.32 42.50
CA SER A 375 -14.70 -17.54 41.31
C SER A 375 -13.53 -16.66 40.86
N LEU A 376 -12.92 -15.90 41.78
CA LEU A 376 -11.83 -15.00 41.44
C LEU A 376 -10.58 -15.71 40.95
N THR A 377 -10.19 -16.81 41.61
CA THR A 377 -8.97 -17.55 41.24
C THR A 377 -9.04 -18.05 39.81
N GLN A 378 -10.18 -18.63 39.41
CA GLN A 378 -10.37 -19.11 38.04
C GLN A 378 -10.54 -17.96 37.05
N LEU A 379 -11.31 -16.91 37.40
CA LEU A 379 -11.57 -15.76 36.55
C LEU A 379 -10.27 -15.03 36.15
N ILE A 380 -9.44 -14.66 37.13
CA ILE A 380 -8.23 -13.88 36.90
C ILE A 380 -7.19 -14.68 36.09
N ASP A 381 -7.01 -15.97 36.37
CA ASP A 381 -6.06 -16.82 35.64
C ASP A 381 -6.37 -16.87 34.15
N VAL A 382 -7.63 -17.14 33.79
CA VAL A 382 -8.00 -17.28 32.37
C VAL A 382 -8.16 -15.96 31.66
N GLU A 383 -8.65 -14.92 32.35
CA GLU A 383 -8.75 -13.59 31.77
C GLU A 383 -7.37 -13.07 31.37
N LYS A 384 -6.37 -13.20 32.24
CA LYS A 384 -4.99 -12.81 31.90
C LYS A 384 -4.48 -13.52 30.66
N LYS A 385 -4.79 -14.82 30.50
CA LYS A 385 -4.42 -15.61 29.31
C LYS A 385 -5.11 -15.10 28.05
N VAL A 386 -6.42 -14.84 28.10
CA VAL A 386 -7.20 -14.25 27.00
C VAL A 386 -6.63 -12.90 26.60
N LEU A 387 -6.50 -11.98 27.55
CA LEU A 387 -6.02 -10.62 27.30
C LEU A 387 -4.59 -10.60 26.75
N THR A 388 -3.73 -11.51 27.21
CA THR A 388 -2.38 -11.69 26.66
C THR A 388 -2.43 -12.14 25.19
N LYS A 389 -3.30 -13.10 24.84
CA LYS A 389 -3.45 -13.55 23.44
C LYS A 389 -4.01 -12.45 22.55
N VAL A 390 -4.98 -11.67 23.03
CA VAL A 390 -5.54 -10.52 22.31
C VAL A 390 -4.48 -9.41 22.14
N GLY A 391 -3.72 -9.09 23.18
CA GLY A 391 -2.62 -8.12 23.10
C GLY A 391 -1.54 -8.54 22.09
N ASN A 392 -1.13 -9.80 22.11
CA ASN A 392 -0.18 -10.35 21.13
C ASN A 392 -0.72 -10.31 19.69
N MET A 393 -2.03 -10.54 19.51
CA MET A 393 -2.69 -10.39 18.21
C MET A 393 -2.62 -8.94 17.71
N VAL A 394 -2.89 -7.95 18.57
CA VAL A 394 -2.76 -6.51 18.23
C VAL A 394 -1.34 -6.19 17.76
N VAL A 395 -0.32 -6.63 18.50
CA VAL A 395 1.10 -6.43 18.13
C VAL A 395 1.41 -7.11 16.79
N SER A 396 0.99 -8.36 16.60
CA SER A 396 1.25 -9.10 15.36
C SER A 396 0.61 -8.44 14.14
N LYS A 397 -0.60 -7.88 14.27
CA LYS A 397 -1.29 -7.18 13.18
C LYS A 397 -0.60 -5.85 12.84
N ARG A 398 -0.15 -5.10 13.86
CA ARG A 398 0.69 -3.92 13.66
C ARG A 398 1.95 -4.26 12.87
N ASP A 399 2.69 -5.28 13.31
CA ASP A 399 3.96 -5.66 12.68
C ASP A 399 3.75 -6.04 11.21
N ALA A 400 2.64 -6.71 10.88
CA ALA A 400 2.27 -7.03 9.50
C ALA A 400 2.03 -5.76 8.66
N ILE A 401 1.30 -4.77 9.19
CA ILE A 401 1.08 -3.47 8.53
C ILE A 401 2.42 -2.76 8.29
N CYS A 402 3.29 -2.72 9.30
CA CYS A 402 4.57 -2.04 9.21
C CYS A 402 5.54 -2.71 8.25
N ASN A 403 5.56 -4.05 8.22
CA ASN A 403 6.33 -4.80 7.23
C ASN A 403 5.82 -4.54 5.81
N ASN A 404 4.50 -4.51 5.60
CA ASN A 404 3.93 -4.17 4.29
C ASN A 404 4.26 -2.74 3.87
N SER A 405 4.18 -1.77 4.79
CA SER A 405 4.59 -0.38 4.55
C SER A 405 6.06 -0.28 4.14
N LYS A 406 6.95 -1.01 4.83
CA LYS A 406 8.38 -1.05 4.50
C LYS A 406 8.64 -1.65 3.11
N ARG A 407 7.98 -2.77 2.78
CA ARG A 407 8.07 -3.42 1.46
C ARG A 407 7.59 -2.47 0.35
N LEU A 408 6.44 -1.82 0.53
CA LEU A 408 5.89 -0.85 -0.43
C LEU A 408 6.83 0.35 -0.63
N LYS A 409 7.37 0.93 0.45
CA LYS A 409 8.40 1.99 0.36
C LYS A 409 9.63 1.54 -0.43
N SER A 410 10.10 0.30 -0.20
CA SER A 410 11.24 -0.28 -0.93
C SER A 410 10.95 -0.45 -2.42
N MET A 411 9.73 -0.87 -2.78
CA MET A 411 9.30 -0.97 -4.18
C MET A 411 9.25 0.41 -4.86
N ASN A 412 8.71 1.43 -4.18
CA ASN A 412 8.68 2.80 -4.70
C ASN A 412 10.08 3.41 -4.88
N VAL A 413 11.06 3.04 -4.06
CA VAL A 413 12.47 3.40 -4.27
C VAL A 413 13.04 2.66 -5.49
N THR A 414 12.82 1.35 -5.55
CA THR A 414 13.31 0.52 -6.68
C THR A 414 12.75 1.01 -8.02
N LEU A 415 11.46 1.35 -8.09
CA LEU A 415 10.84 1.91 -9.28
C LEU A 415 11.53 3.21 -9.73
N ARG A 416 11.78 4.14 -8.80
CA ARG A 416 12.50 5.40 -9.10
C ARG A 416 13.91 5.17 -9.63
N ASP A 417 14.65 4.24 -9.01
CA ASP A 417 16.01 3.91 -9.45
C ASP A 417 16.02 3.29 -10.85
N VAL A 418 15.07 2.40 -11.13
CA VAL A 418 14.90 1.76 -12.44
C VAL A 418 14.47 2.76 -13.51
N GLU A 419 13.61 3.73 -13.17
CA GLU A 419 13.21 4.83 -14.06
C GLU A 419 14.39 5.72 -14.45
N ASN A 420 15.23 6.11 -13.49
CA ASN A 420 16.42 6.90 -13.77
C ASN A 420 17.36 6.17 -14.74
N LYS A 421 17.51 4.84 -14.58
CA LYS A 421 18.32 4.02 -15.47
C LYS A 421 17.72 3.92 -16.87
N LYS A 422 16.41 3.71 -16.99
CA LYS A 422 15.69 3.74 -18.27
C LYS A 422 15.92 5.06 -19.02
N LEU A 423 15.80 6.21 -18.35
CA LEU A 423 16.02 7.52 -18.95
C LEU A 423 17.47 7.70 -19.45
N SER A 424 18.44 7.21 -18.68
CA SER A 424 19.85 7.20 -19.06
C SER A 424 20.11 6.35 -20.31
N ASP A 425 19.56 5.13 -20.34
CA ASP A 425 19.72 4.22 -21.47
C ASP A 425 19.02 4.76 -22.73
N ALA A 426 17.81 5.34 -22.61
CA ALA A 426 17.10 5.98 -23.71
C ALA A 426 17.89 7.17 -24.31
N SER A 427 18.46 8.01 -23.45
CA SER A 427 19.31 9.13 -23.87
C SER A 427 20.57 8.65 -24.59
N SER A 428 21.18 7.57 -24.09
CA SER A 428 22.36 6.94 -24.71
C SER A 428 22.04 6.39 -26.09
N ILE A 429 20.91 5.67 -26.24
CA ILE A 429 20.44 5.15 -27.53
C ILE A 429 20.18 6.29 -28.54
N HIS A 430 19.60 7.40 -28.10
CA HIS A 430 19.38 8.57 -28.96
C HIS A 430 20.70 9.19 -29.45
N ALA A 431 21.68 9.36 -28.55
CA ALA A 431 23.01 9.87 -28.90
C ALA A 431 23.74 8.93 -29.88
N LEU A 432 23.64 7.61 -29.66
CA LEU A 432 24.21 6.59 -30.54
C LEU A 432 23.60 6.65 -31.94
N ASN A 433 22.28 6.84 -32.06
CA ASN A 433 21.60 6.98 -33.34
C ASN A 433 22.14 8.18 -34.14
N ILE A 434 22.28 9.35 -33.49
CA ILE A 434 22.82 10.56 -34.11
C ILE A 434 24.26 10.33 -34.58
N SER A 435 25.09 9.70 -33.73
CA SER A 435 26.49 9.38 -34.04
C SER A 435 26.60 8.45 -35.25
N ILE A 436 25.81 7.37 -35.29
CA ILE A 436 25.76 6.42 -36.41
C ILE A 436 25.35 7.13 -37.72
N ALA A 437 24.31 7.96 -37.67
CA ALA A 437 23.84 8.72 -38.82
C ALA A 437 24.90 9.68 -39.36
N ARG A 438 25.62 10.38 -38.46
CA ARG A 438 26.72 11.28 -38.83
C ARG A 438 27.87 10.53 -39.50
N ALA A 439 28.31 9.42 -38.91
CA ALA A 439 29.40 8.61 -39.46
C ALA A 439 29.05 8.05 -40.85
N GLN A 440 27.79 7.65 -41.08
CA GLN A 440 27.31 7.24 -42.40
C GLN A 440 27.34 8.40 -43.40
N SER A 441 26.85 9.59 -43.00
CA SER A 441 26.86 10.77 -43.86
C SER A 441 28.28 11.15 -44.28
N GLU A 442 29.23 11.12 -43.34
CA GLU A 442 30.65 11.41 -43.63
C GLU A 442 31.24 10.35 -44.58
N ALA A 443 30.98 9.05 -44.33
CA ALA A 443 31.42 7.97 -45.22
C ALA A 443 30.89 8.12 -46.66
N ALA A 444 29.64 8.56 -46.82
CA ALA A 444 29.04 8.82 -48.13
C ALA A 444 29.66 10.04 -48.83
N LYS A 445 29.91 11.12 -48.08
CA LYS A 445 30.55 12.33 -48.57
C LYS A 445 31.98 12.07 -49.07
N VAL A 446 32.76 11.29 -48.32
CA VAL A 446 34.14 10.95 -48.74
C VAL A 446 34.17 9.99 -49.92
N LEU A 447 33.18 9.10 -50.07
CA LEU A 447 33.02 8.31 -51.29
C LEU A 447 32.84 9.21 -52.52
N GLY A 448 31.92 10.18 -52.44
CA GLY A 448 31.69 11.15 -53.53
C GLY A 448 32.92 12.01 -53.84
N SER A 449 33.69 12.39 -52.81
CA SER A 449 34.94 13.14 -52.98
C SER A 449 36.02 12.31 -53.67
N SER A 450 36.20 11.05 -53.27
CA SER A 450 37.13 10.11 -53.92
C SER A 450 36.74 9.81 -55.37
N GLU A 451 35.44 9.76 -55.67
CA GLU A 451 34.92 9.61 -57.02
C GLU A 451 35.25 10.81 -57.91
N ALA A 452 35.02 12.02 -57.40
CA ALA A 452 35.40 13.24 -58.10
C ALA A 452 36.91 13.32 -58.37
N ALA A 453 37.74 12.91 -57.41
CA ALA A 453 39.20 12.86 -57.55
C ALA A 453 39.65 11.86 -58.65
N VAL A 454 39.07 10.65 -58.70
CA VAL A 454 39.34 9.69 -59.78
C VAL A 454 38.83 10.17 -61.13
N LYS A 455 37.70 10.87 -61.18
CA LYS A 455 37.19 11.47 -62.43
C LYS A 455 38.13 12.54 -62.98
N LYS A 456 38.71 13.38 -62.11
CA LYS A 456 39.76 14.34 -62.48
C LYS A 456 40.98 13.62 -63.07
N ILE A 457 41.43 12.54 -62.43
CA ILE A 457 42.53 11.70 -62.91
C ILE A 457 42.24 11.15 -64.32
N SER A 458 41.03 10.63 -64.56
CA SER A 458 40.65 10.09 -65.87
C SER A 458 40.58 11.16 -66.96
N MET A 459 40.24 12.41 -66.63
CA MET A 459 40.31 13.52 -67.59
C MET A 459 41.76 13.84 -67.97
N ILE A 460 42.69 13.78 -67.02
CA ILE A 460 44.12 14.02 -67.25
C ILE A 460 44.74 12.93 -68.13
N GLU A 461 44.35 11.66 -67.91
CA GLU A 461 44.75 10.51 -68.72
C GLU A 461 44.49 10.73 -70.22
N LYS A 462 43.36 11.36 -70.57
CA LYS A 462 43.00 11.69 -71.96
C LYS A 462 43.87 12.78 -72.59
N VAL A 463 44.51 13.63 -71.80
CA VAL A 463 45.28 14.78 -72.28
C VAL A 463 46.77 14.43 -72.46
N VAL A 464 47.33 13.58 -71.59
CA VAL A 464 48.79 13.41 -71.47
C VAL A 464 49.34 12.20 -72.24
N GLY A 465 48.51 11.23 -72.62
CA GLY A 465 48.91 10.09 -73.46
C GLY A 465 49.73 9.02 -72.72
N GLY A 466 49.05 7.98 -72.24
CA GLY A 466 49.40 6.58 -72.52
C GLY A 466 50.51 5.82 -71.78
N SER A 467 51.48 6.40 -71.07
CA SER A 467 52.44 5.53 -70.32
C SER A 467 53.04 6.09 -69.02
N HIS A 468 53.17 7.41 -68.88
CA HIS A 468 53.88 7.98 -67.73
C HIS A 468 53.06 8.05 -66.42
N THR A 469 51.75 7.86 -66.46
CA THR A 469 50.85 7.99 -65.29
C THR A 469 50.03 6.74 -64.97
N GLU A 470 50.14 5.68 -65.77
CA GLU A 470 49.25 4.51 -65.71
C GLU A 470 49.30 3.76 -64.37
N THR A 471 50.49 3.57 -63.79
CA THR A 471 50.66 2.94 -62.46
C THR A 471 49.96 3.73 -61.36
N LYS A 472 50.10 5.07 -61.35
CA LYS A 472 49.46 5.94 -60.33
C LYS A 472 47.94 6.05 -60.53
N ILE A 473 47.47 5.95 -61.76
CA ILE A 473 46.03 5.91 -62.08
C ILE A 473 45.40 4.63 -61.52
N ASN A 474 46.07 3.49 -61.69
CA ASN A 474 45.62 2.22 -61.11
C ASN A 474 45.67 2.24 -59.58
N GLU A 475 46.72 2.80 -58.97
CA GLU A 475 46.79 3.02 -57.52
C GLU A 475 45.63 3.88 -56.99
N ALA A 476 45.23 4.95 -57.70
CA ALA A 476 44.09 5.77 -57.31
C ALA A 476 42.75 5.03 -57.44
N ARG A 477 42.59 4.21 -58.48
CA ARG A 477 41.39 3.37 -58.66
C ARG A 477 41.30 2.30 -57.58
N ASP A 478 42.41 1.65 -57.23
CA ASP A 478 42.47 0.65 -56.16
C ASP A 478 42.20 1.25 -54.78
N ALA A 479 42.79 2.43 -54.51
CA ALA A 479 42.51 3.18 -53.28
C ALA A 479 41.03 3.59 -53.20
N ARG A 480 40.41 4.05 -54.29
CA ARG A 480 38.97 4.30 -54.34
C ARG A 480 38.15 3.03 -54.13
N ALA A 481 38.52 1.91 -54.74
CA ALA A 481 37.84 0.62 -54.54
C ALA A 481 37.93 0.15 -53.08
N LYS A 482 39.02 0.51 -52.37
CA LYS A 482 39.16 0.29 -50.92
C LYS A 482 38.20 1.19 -50.13
N VAL A 483 38.12 2.49 -50.44
CA VAL A 483 37.13 3.42 -49.86
C VAL A 483 35.71 2.90 -50.06
N GLU A 484 35.36 2.48 -51.28
CA GLU A 484 34.04 1.95 -51.60
C GLU A 484 33.71 0.68 -50.80
N ARG A 485 34.68 -0.25 -50.66
CA ARG A 485 34.51 -1.44 -49.81
C ARG A 485 34.25 -1.07 -48.35
N THR A 486 35.00 -0.11 -47.80
CA THR A 486 34.81 0.34 -46.42
C THR A 486 33.46 1.05 -46.22
N VAL A 487 33.02 1.86 -47.18
CA VAL A 487 31.69 2.50 -47.14
C VAL A 487 30.56 1.46 -47.24
N ARG A 488 30.70 0.42 -48.06
CA ARG A 488 29.76 -0.71 -48.09
C ARG A 488 29.71 -1.44 -46.74
N GLN A 489 30.84 -1.61 -46.05
CA GLN A 489 30.86 -2.17 -44.70
C GLN A 489 30.11 -1.28 -43.70
N VAL A 490 30.28 0.05 -43.76
CA VAL A 490 29.51 1.01 -42.95
C VAL A 490 28.01 0.82 -43.18
N LEU A 491 27.56 0.75 -44.43
CA LEU A 491 26.14 0.57 -44.76
C LEU A 491 25.58 -0.78 -44.26
N LYS A 492 26.36 -1.85 -44.36
CA LYS A 492 25.95 -3.18 -43.87
C LYS A 492 25.76 -3.19 -42.36
N ILE A 493 26.71 -2.65 -41.60
CA ILE A 493 26.64 -2.61 -40.13
C ILE A 493 25.54 -1.63 -39.68
N LYS A 494 25.35 -0.53 -40.40
CA LYS A 494 24.23 0.39 -40.15
C LYS A 494 22.88 -0.33 -40.24
N ALA A 495 22.66 -1.18 -41.23
CA ALA A 495 21.41 -1.93 -41.35
C ALA A 495 21.17 -2.87 -40.14
N GLU A 496 22.22 -3.42 -39.54
CA GLU A 496 22.11 -4.18 -38.30
C GLU A 496 21.83 -3.28 -37.09
N ALA A 497 22.47 -2.11 -37.03
CA ALA A 497 22.22 -1.12 -35.99
C ALA A 497 20.78 -0.56 -36.05
N GLU A 498 20.22 -0.33 -37.24
CA GLU A 498 18.82 0.08 -37.44
C GLU A 498 17.83 -0.98 -36.92
N LYS A 499 18.13 -2.27 -37.11
CA LYS A 499 17.32 -3.36 -36.52
C LYS A 499 17.34 -3.31 -35.00
N ALA A 500 18.52 -3.16 -34.39
CA ALA A 500 18.66 -3.03 -32.94
C ALA A 500 18.01 -1.75 -32.40
N LEU A 501 18.05 -0.65 -33.16
CA LEU A 501 17.38 0.61 -32.81
C LEU A 501 15.86 0.45 -32.81
N ASN A 502 15.29 -0.18 -33.84
CA ASN A 502 13.86 -0.47 -33.91
C ASN A 502 13.41 -1.39 -32.77
N GLU A 503 14.21 -2.41 -32.45
CA GLU A 503 13.97 -3.27 -31.30
C GLU A 503 13.97 -2.47 -29.98
N ALA A 504 14.93 -1.55 -29.81
CA ALA A 504 14.98 -0.68 -28.64
C ALA A 504 13.76 0.25 -28.52
N VAL A 505 13.26 0.81 -29.64
CA VAL A 505 12.05 1.63 -29.66
C VAL A 505 10.82 0.83 -29.23
N ILE A 506 10.65 -0.39 -29.76
CA ILE A 506 9.56 -1.29 -29.38
C ILE A 506 9.63 -1.61 -27.89
N LYS A 507 10.83 -1.97 -27.39
CA LYS A 507 11.06 -2.29 -25.97
C LYS A 507 10.80 -1.09 -25.06
N HIS A 508 11.10 0.13 -25.50
CA HIS A 508 10.78 1.34 -24.75
C HIS A 508 9.26 1.54 -24.62
N ALA A 509 8.50 1.33 -25.68
CA ALA A 509 7.04 1.44 -25.65
C ALA A 509 6.36 0.32 -24.83
N GLU A 510 6.95 -0.87 -24.77
CA GLU A 510 6.54 -1.94 -23.84
C GLU A 510 6.82 -1.54 -22.39
N LEU A 511 8.01 -1.00 -22.09
CA LEU A 511 8.37 -0.49 -20.76
C LEU A 511 7.42 0.61 -20.26
N ASP A 512 6.99 1.52 -21.13
CA ASP A 512 6.02 2.56 -20.74
C ASP A 512 4.65 1.99 -20.34
N ARG A 513 4.25 0.85 -20.92
CA ARG A 513 3.02 0.14 -20.53
C ARG A 513 3.21 -0.60 -19.21
N GLU A 514 4.27 -1.38 -19.08
CA GLU A 514 4.60 -2.10 -17.83
C GLU A 514 4.77 -1.15 -16.64
N LYS A 515 5.33 0.04 -16.86
CA LYS A 515 5.41 1.10 -15.85
C LYS A 515 4.03 1.51 -15.35
N LYS A 516 3.10 1.83 -16.25
CA LYS A 516 1.74 2.26 -15.88
C LYS A 516 1.02 1.17 -15.09
N ASP A 517 1.17 -0.08 -15.51
CA ASP A 517 0.56 -1.23 -14.83
C ASP A 517 1.15 -1.42 -13.43
N LEU A 518 2.46 -1.22 -13.27
CA LEU A 518 3.14 -1.27 -11.98
C LEU A 518 2.75 -0.08 -11.07
N GLU A 519 2.70 1.14 -11.59
CA GLU A 519 2.26 2.33 -10.84
C GLU A 519 0.81 2.17 -10.36
N SER A 520 -0.07 1.61 -11.21
CA SER A 520 -1.45 1.28 -10.83
C SER A 520 -1.49 0.27 -9.69
N ALA A 521 -0.73 -0.83 -9.78
CA ALA A 521 -0.65 -1.84 -8.74
C ALA A 521 -0.10 -1.29 -7.41
N LEU A 522 0.95 -0.46 -7.47
CA LEU A 522 1.53 0.20 -6.29
C LEU A 522 0.52 1.14 -5.62
N ASN A 523 -0.23 1.93 -6.38
CA ASN A 523 -1.26 2.81 -5.86
C ASN A 523 -2.42 2.02 -5.22
N GLU A 524 -2.83 0.91 -5.82
CA GLU A 524 -3.85 0.04 -5.25
C GLU A 524 -3.39 -0.54 -3.89
N GLU A 525 -2.14 -1.00 -3.82
CA GLU A 525 -1.55 -1.50 -2.58
C GLU A 525 -1.35 -0.42 -1.52
N GLU A 526 -1.02 0.82 -1.91
CA GLU A 526 -0.96 1.97 -0.99
C GLU A 526 -2.33 2.28 -0.39
N ASN A 527 -3.39 2.30 -1.22
CA ASN A 527 -4.76 2.52 -0.77
C ASN A 527 -5.24 1.41 0.16
N ARG A 528 -4.94 0.14 -0.17
CA ARG A 528 -5.25 -1.01 0.70
C ARG A 528 -4.52 -0.93 2.04
N LEU A 529 -3.24 -0.58 2.03
CA LEU A 529 -2.45 -0.40 3.25
C LEU A 529 -3.00 0.73 4.12
N LYS A 530 -3.40 1.85 3.52
CA LYS A 530 -4.04 2.97 4.22
C LYS A 530 -5.35 2.55 4.87
N ALA A 531 -6.25 1.91 4.12
CA ALA A 531 -7.54 1.44 4.65
C ALA A 531 -7.35 0.43 5.79
N THR A 532 -6.41 -0.50 5.63
CA THR A 532 -6.06 -1.50 6.66
C THR A 532 -5.48 -0.83 7.91
N GLY A 533 -4.61 0.18 7.71
CA GLY A 533 -4.06 1.02 8.75
C GLY A 533 -5.11 1.79 9.53
N ASP A 534 -6.05 2.43 8.84
CA ASP A 534 -7.14 3.20 9.44
C ASP A 534 -8.07 2.31 10.29
N ASN A 535 -8.38 1.11 9.79
CA ASN A 535 -9.14 0.11 10.56
C ASN A 535 -8.39 -0.33 11.83
N PHE A 536 -7.08 -0.57 11.74
CA PHE A 536 -6.26 -0.89 12.90
C PHE A 536 -6.24 0.28 13.91
N ILE A 537 -6.04 1.51 13.44
CA ILE A 537 -6.00 2.71 14.29
C ILE A 537 -7.34 2.90 15.00
N LYS A 538 -8.47 2.66 14.32
CA LYS A 538 -9.81 2.70 14.92
C LYS A 538 -9.96 1.67 16.04
N ALA A 539 -9.51 0.42 15.83
CA ALA A 539 -9.51 -0.60 16.87
C ALA A 539 -8.58 -0.21 18.03
N PHE A 540 -7.41 0.35 17.73
CA PHE A 540 -6.41 0.76 18.71
C PHE A 540 -6.88 1.92 19.59
N ARG A 541 -7.71 2.83 19.09
CA ARG A 541 -8.33 3.91 19.89
C ARG A 541 -9.17 3.38 21.05
N LEU A 542 -9.76 2.19 20.92
CA LEU A 542 -10.50 1.55 22.01
C LEU A 542 -9.60 1.21 23.22
N LEU A 543 -8.30 1.06 23.03
CA LEU A 543 -7.34 0.64 24.06
C LEU A 543 -6.75 1.80 24.88
N LYS A 544 -6.61 2.98 24.26
CA LYS A 544 -5.96 4.14 24.89
C LYS A 544 -6.89 5.36 25.05
N GLY A 545 -8.15 5.24 24.63
CA GLY A 545 -9.07 6.36 24.51
C GLY A 545 -8.63 7.38 23.46
N ASP A 546 -9.32 8.53 23.41
CA ASP A 546 -9.05 9.64 22.47
C ASP A 546 -7.67 10.32 22.65
N LYS A 547 -6.85 9.86 23.61
CA LYS A 547 -5.49 10.36 23.86
C LYS A 547 -4.43 9.77 22.92
N THR A 548 -4.83 9.12 21.83
CA THR A 548 -3.88 8.47 20.91
C THR A 548 -3.34 9.43 19.85
N GLU A 549 -2.04 9.73 19.93
CA GLU A 549 -1.29 10.52 18.91
C GLU A 549 -1.12 9.78 17.56
N ILE A 550 -1.49 8.50 17.49
CA ILE A 550 -1.39 7.67 16.30
C ILE A 550 -2.61 7.94 15.41
N ASP A 551 -2.42 8.76 14.38
CA ASP A 551 -3.44 9.15 13.39
C ASP A 551 -3.19 8.58 11.99
N ASN A 552 -2.04 7.94 11.75
CA ASN A 552 -1.68 7.37 10.46
C ASN A 552 -0.71 6.19 10.58
N VAL A 553 -0.52 5.45 9.47
CA VAL A 553 0.35 4.26 9.39
C VAL A 553 1.82 4.59 9.69
N THR A 554 2.31 5.78 9.34
CA THR A 554 3.71 6.16 9.59
C THR A 554 3.98 6.24 11.09
N LYS A 555 3.14 6.97 11.84
CA LYS A 555 3.24 7.05 13.31
C LYS A 555 2.98 5.70 13.98
N LEU A 556 2.09 4.88 13.42
CA LEU A 556 1.83 3.54 13.92
C LEU A 556 3.10 2.67 13.93
N CYS A 557 3.97 2.88 12.94
CA CYS A 557 5.20 2.10 12.74
C CYS A 557 6.44 2.69 13.42
N ASP A 558 6.27 3.69 14.29
CA ASP A 558 7.38 4.26 15.07
C ASP A 558 7.97 3.25 16.06
N ALA A 559 9.27 3.36 16.33
CA ALA A 559 10.01 2.41 17.16
C ALA A 559 9.55 2.39 18.64
N ASN A 560 8.88 3.45 19.12
CA ASN A 560 8.49 3.62 20.52
C ASN A 560 7.12 2.99 20.87
N PHE A 561 6.61 2.05 20.07
CA PHE A 561 5.32 1.42 20.33
C PHE A 561 5.40 0.46 21.53
N THR A 562 4.61 0.73 22.55
CA THR A 562 4.38 -0.21 23.67
C THR A 562 3.08 -0.97 23.44
N ALA A 563 3.14 -2.30 23.59
CA ALA A 563 1.95 -3.13 23.56
C ALA A 563 0.94 -2.65 24.61
N PRO A 564 -0.29 -2.29 24.21
CA PRO A 564 -1.29 -1.80 25.15
C PRO A 564 -1.79 -2.95 26.03
N SER A 565 -2.09 -2.64 27.29
CA SER A 565 -2.97 -3.50 28.09
C SER A 565 -4.36 -3.48 27.46
N VAL A 566 -5.00 -4.65 27.32
CA VAL A 566 -6.32 -4.80 26.71
C VAL A 566 -7.35 -4.93 27.81
N PRO A 567 -8.29 -3.97 27.97
CA PRO A 567 -9.41 -4.14 28.87
C PRO A 567 -10.40 -5.20 28.38
N ILE A 568 -10.98 -5.96 29.31
CA ILE A 568 -11.85 -7.08 28.95
C ILE A 568 -13.17 -6.64 28.32
N ASP A 569 -13.69 -5.49 28.72
CA ASP A 569 -14.92 -4.88 28.19
C ASP A 569 -14.79 -4.47 26.71
N VAL A 570 -13.57 -4.20 26.23
CA VAL A 570 -13.30 -3.87 24.81
C VAL A 570 -12.68 -5.02 24.02
N ALA A 571 -12.24 -6.11 24.66
CA ALA A 571 -11.53 -7.20 24.00
C ALA A 571 -12.32 -7.82 22.84
N ASN A 572 -13.61 -8.11 23.05
CA ASN A 572 -14.51 -8.64 21.99
C ASN A 572 -14.56 -7.68 20.78
N LYS A 573 -14.73 -6.39 21.03
CA LYS A 573 -14.80 -5.38 19.97
C LYS A 573 -13.49 -5.26 19.20
N ILE A 574 -12.35 -5.35 19.88
CA ILE A 574 -11.02 -5.34 19.25
C ILE A 574 -10.81 -6.55 18.35
N ILE A 575 -11.18 -7.75 18.82
CA ILE A 575 -11.10 -8.97 18.01
C ILE A 575 -11.92 -8.77 16.72
N THR A 576 -13.15 -8.26 16.86
CA THR A 576 -14.06 -8.03 15.74
C THR A 576 -13.55 -6.97 14.76
N ASP A 577 -13.09 -5.81 15.26
CA ASP A 577 -12.60 -4.72 14.42
C ASP A 577 -11.31 -5.11 13.68
N LEU A 578 -10.50 -6.00 14.26
CA LEU A 578 -9.27 -6.51 13.64
C LEU A 578 -9.49 -7.69 12.68
N THR A 579 -10.72 -8.24 12.57
CA THR A 579 -11.02 -9.31 11.61
C THR A 579 -10.75 -8.89 10.16
N ASN A 580 -10.98 -7.60 9.84
CA ASN A 580 -10.78 -7.05 8.50
C ASN A 580 -9.36 -6.50 8.27
N VAL A 581 -8.47 -6.62 9.26
CA VAL A 581 -7.08 -6.18 9.16
C VAL A 581 -6.23 -7.36 8.70
N ASN A 582 -6.19 -7.60 7.39
CA ASN A 582 -5.41 -8.68 6.80
C ASN A 582 -4.13 -8.15 6.14
N SER A 583 -3.09 -8.98 6.14
CA SER A 583 -1.90 -8.72 5.32
C SER A 583 -2.31 -8.69 3.85
N SER A 584 -1.78 -7.73 3.10
CA SER A 584 -2.05 -7.59 1.67
C SER A 584 -1.71 -8.89 0.93
N ALA A 585 -2.72 -9.49 0.28
CA ALA A 585 -2.53 -10.63 -0.60
C ALA A 585 -1.87 -10.23 -1.93
N GLY A 586 -2.08 -8.99 -2.40
CA GLY A 586 -1.55 -8.50 -3.69
C GLY A 586 -0.11 -7.97 -3.63
N LEU A 587 0.49 -7.86 -2.44
CA LEU A 587 1.84 -7.30 -2.29
C LEU A 587 2.90 -8.16 -3.01
N SER A 588 2.77 -9.48 -2.95
CA SER A 588 3.71 -10.40 -3.60
C SER A 588 3.63 -10.32 -5.13
N ASP A 589 2.43 -10.19 -5.69
CA ASP A 589 2.23 -10.02 -7.12
C ASP A 589 2.82 -8.68 -7.61
N THR A 590 2.68 -7.63 -6.79
CA THR A 590 3.27 -6.32 -7.06
C THR A 590 4.80 -6.36 -6.99
N GLU A 591 5.37 -7.09 -6.04
CA GLU A 591 6.83 -7.31 -5.99
C GLU A 591 7.35 -8.04 -7.23
N GLU A 592 6.61 -9.01 -7.75
CA GLU A 592 6.99 -9.71 -8.98
C GLU A 592 6.94 -8.76 -10.19
N LYS A 593 5.91 -7.91 -10.29
CA LYS A 593 5.85 -6.84 -11.30
C LYS A 593 7.05 -5.90 -11.24
N VAL A 594 7.53 -5.53 -10.03
CA VAL A 594 8.76 -4.72 -9.88
C VAL A 594 9.98 -5.47 -10.43
N LYS A 595 10.11 -6.77 -10.16
CA LYS A 595 11.23 -7.59 -10.68
C LYS A 595 11.17 -7.71 -12.20
N ASP A 596 9.99 -7.91 -12.77
CA ASP A 596 9.81 -7.96 -14.22
C ASP A 596 10.14 -6.62 -14.87
N TYR A 597 9.67 -5.50 -14.29
CA TYR A 597 10.01 -4.16 -14.77
C TYR A 597 11.53 -3.93 -14.80
N LYS A 598 12.22 -4.32 -13.73
CA LYS A 598 13.69 -4.28 -13.67
C LYS A 598 14.33 -5.13 -14.76
N ARG A 599 13.82 -6.34 -15.02
CA ARG A 599 14.31 -7.24 -16.07
C ARG A 599 14.16 -6.62 -17.46
N TYR A 600 13.05 -5.93 -17.73
CA TYR A 600 12.83 -5.23 -19.00
C TYR A 600 13.82 -4.08 -19.20
N VAL A 601 14.13 -3.30 -18.15
CA VAL A 601 15.13 -2.22 -18.25
C VAL A 601 16.54 -2.76 -18.50
N GLU A 602 16.93 -3.89 -17.89
CA GLU A 602 18.23 -4.52 -18.22
C GLU A 602 18.34 -5.00 -19.68
N ARG A 603 17.23 -5.39 -20.31
CA ARG A 603 17.21 -5.69 -21.75
C ARG A 603 17.50 -4.45 -22.59
N LEU A 604 16.93 -3.30 -22.21
CA LEU A 604 17.20 -2.01 -22.86
C LEU A 604 18.69 -1.64 -22.74
N LYS A 605 19.28 -1.81 -21.55
CA LYS A 605 20.73 -1.64 -21.33
C LYS A 605 21.57 -2.51 -22.25
N THR A 606 21.18 -3.77 -22.42
CA THR A 606 21.88 -4.72 -23.30
C THR A 606 21.85 -4.26 -24.76
N LEU A 607 20.69 -3.75 -25.21
CA LEU A 607 20.55 -3.15 -26.55
C LEU A 607 21.39 -1.88 -26.70
N SER A 608 21.41 -1.00 -25.70
CA SER A 608 22.27 0.19 -25.69
C SER A 608 23.75 -0.17 -25.85
N LYS A 609 24.23 -1.20 -25.14
CA LYS A 609 25.61 -1.67 -25.27
C LYS A 609 25.90 -2.22 -26.67
N LYS A 610 24.99 -3.00 -27.24
CA LYS A 610 25.13 -3.52 -28.61
C LYS A 610 25.16 -2.40 -29.66
N LEU A 611 24.34 -1.36 -29.48
CA LEU A 611 24.36 -0.17 -30.34
C LEU A 611 25.67 0.62 -30.22
N ASP A 612 26.27 0.67 -29.03
CA ASP A 612 27.58 1.29 -28.82
C ASP A 612 28.69 0.55 -29.56
N GLU A 613 28.69 -0.79 -29.52
CA GLU A 613 29.63 -1.63 -30.28
C GLU A 613 29.49 -1.39 -31.80
N TYR A 614 28.26 -1.30 -32.31
CA TYR A 614 28.00 -0.94 -33.71
C TYR A 614 28.49 0.47 -34.04
N ASN A 615 28.19 1.45 -33.18
CA ASN A 615 28.61 2.83 -33.34
C ASN A 615 30.14 2.95 -33.40
N HIS A 616 30.86 2.25 -32.53
CA HIS A 616 32.33 2.23 -32.54
C HIS A 616 32.88 1.67 -33.86
N THR A 617 32.31 0.56 -34.33
CA THR A 617 32.74 -0.07 -35.59
C THR A 617 32.43 0.80 -36.81
N ILE A 618 31.25 1.42 -36.85
CA ILE A 618 30.84 2.32 -37.93
C ILE A 618 31.74 3.56 -37.97
N ASN A 619 32.01 4.21 -36.83
CA ASN A 619 32.90 5.36 -36.77
C ASN A 619 34.35 5.00 -37.17
N GLY A 620 34.86 3.86 -36.70
CA GLY A 620 36.19 3.36 -37.10
C GLY A 620 36.29 3.13 -38.61
N ASN A 621 35.26 2.55 -39.23
CA ASN A 621 35.23 2.37 -40.68
C ASN A 621 35.04 3.68 -41.45
N ALA A 622 34.20 4.60 -40.96
CA ALA A 622 34.06 5.93 -41.55
C ALA A 622 35.39 6.70 -41.54
N THR A 623 36.14 6.63 -40.44
CA THR A 623 37.48 7.23 -40.33
C THR A 623 38.46 6.63 -41.35
N LYS A 624 38.48 5.31 -41.49
CA LYS A 624 39.30 4.62 -42.53
C LYS A 624 38.90 5.02 -43.95
N ALA A 625 37.60 5.25 -44.20
CA ALA A 625 37.12 5.73 -45.49
C ALA A 625 37.58 7.17 -45.77
N VAL A 626 37.61 8.04 -44.75
CA VAL A 626 38.15 9.40 -44.83
C VAL A 626 39.65 9.36 -45.17
N GLU A 627 40.44 8.57 -44.43
CA GLU A 627 41.88 8.40 -44.70
C GLU A 627 42.14 7.89 -46.12
N GLY A 628 41.36 6.89 -46.57
CA GLY A 628 41.46 6.36 -47.92
C GLY A 628 41.10 7.40 -48.99
N ALA A 629 40.08 8.23 -48.75
CA ALA A 629 39.68 9.28 -49.69
C ALA A 629 40.72 10.40 -49.79
N LEU A 630 41.35 10.78 -48.66
CA LEU A 630 42.47 11.72 -48.64
C LEU A 630 43.66 11.18 -49.45
N ALA A 631 43.97 9.89 -49.33
CA ALA A 631 45.02 9.26 -50.13
C ALA A 631 44.70 9.31 -51.65
N VAL A 632 43.46 9.06 -52.05
CA VAL A 632 43.00 9.18 -53.45
C VAL A 632 43.16 10.63 -53.95
N GLU A 633 42.81 11.61 -53.12
CA GLU A 633 42.93 13.03 -53.45
C GLU A 633 44.38 13.48 -53.56
N GLU A 634 45.27 13.00 -52.70
CA GLU A 634 46.71 13.26 -52.76
C GLU A 634 47.33 12.66 -54.03
N ILE A 635 46.96 11.43 -54.40
CA ILE A 635 47.38 10.81 -55.67
C ILE A 635 46.86 11.64 -56.85
N SER A 636 45.60 12.10 -56.80
CA SER A 636 45.02 12.98 -57.83
C SER A 636 45.83 14.26 -58.02
N LYS A 637 46.23 14.92 -56.93
CA LYS A 637 47.06 16.13 -56.97
C LYS A 637 48.45 15.86 -57.55
N LYS A 638 49.11 14.76 -57.14
CA LYS A 638 50.42 14.36 -57.68
C LYS A 638 50.35 14.07 -59.19
N ILE A 639 49.26 13.47 -59.67
CA ILE A 639 49.02 13.23 -61.10
C ILE A 639 48.79 14.56 -61.84
N GLN A 640 48.03 15.49 -61.25
CA GLN A 640 47.84 16.84 -61.80
C GLN A 640 49.17 17.59 -61.98
N ASP A 641 50.01 17.61 -60.96
CA ASP A 641 51.31 18.29 -61.01
C ASP A 641 52.23 17.65 -62.07
N SER A 642 52.26 16.31 -62.13
CA SER A 642 53.04 15.58 -63.14
C SER A 642 52.54 15.86 -64.55
N ALA A 643 51.23 15.90 -64.75
CA ALA A 643 50.60 16.21 -66.03
C ALA A 643 50.89 17.63 -66.50
N ALA A 644 50.87 18.61 -65.58
CA ALA A 644 51.23 20.00 -65.89
C ALA A 644 52.68 20.09 -66.41
N ILE A 645 53.62 19.39 -65.77
CA ILE A 645 55.02 19.33 -66.20
C ILE A 645 55.14 18.72 -67.61
N ILE A 646 54.44 17.61 -67.88
CA ILE A 646 54.48 16.95 -69.19
C ILE A 646 53.86 17.84 -70.27
N ALA A 647 52.71 18.47 -69.99
CA ALA A 647 52.06 19.39 -70.91
C ALA A 647 52.97 20.59 -71.26
N ILE A 648 53.64 21.17 -70.25
CA ILE A 648 54.65 22.24 -70.46
C ILE A 648 55.78 21.75 -71.38
N LYS A 649 56.29 20.53 -71.15
CA LYS A 649 57.34 19.94 -71.99
C LYS A 649 56.88 19.75 -73.44
N GLN A 650 55.70 19.17 -73.66
CA GLN A 650 55.16 18.96 -75.00
C GLN A 650 54.85 20.28 -75.74
N ILE A 651 54.34 21.29 -75.03
CA ILE A 651 54.13 22.64 -75.60
C ILE A 651 55.48 23.25 -76.02
N LYS A 652 56.53 23.07 -75.21
CA LYS A 652 57.87 23.56 -75.52
C LYS A 652 58.47 22.86 -76.75
N GLU A 653 58.36 21.53 -76.84
CA GLU A 653 58.80 20.76 -78.02
C GLU A 653 58.02 21.14 -79.30
N LYS A 654 56.69 21.34 -79.20
CA LYS A 654 55.86 21.79 -80.34
C LYS A 654 56.20 23.21 -80.78
N ARG A 655 56.53 24.10 -79.83
CA ARG A 655 57.02 25.46 -80.12
C ARG A 655 58.36 25.42 -80.88
N GLU A 656 59.30 24.57 -80.49
CA GLU A 656 60.59 24.40 -81.18
C GLU A 656 60.42 23.87 -82.61
N MET A 657 59.53 22.89 -82.82
CA MET A 657 59.18 22.40 -84.16
C MET A 657 58.59 23.50 -85.06
N LEU A 658 57.69 24.33 -84.52
CA LEU A 658 57.09 25.46 -85.25
C LEU A 658 58.14 26.52 -85.65
N CYS A 659 59.05 26.87 -84.74
CA CYS A 659 60.14 27.80 -85.02
C CYS A 659 61.11 27.25 -86.11
N THR A 660 61.26 25.93 -86.19
CA THR A 660 62.09 25.28 -87.22
C THR A 660 61.40 25.32 -88.59
N ALA A 661 60.08 25.09 -88.63
CA ALA A 661 59.29 25.20 -89.87
C ALA A 661 59.27 26.64 -90.43
N GLU A 662 59.19 27.66 -89.56
CA GLU A 662 59.27 29.07 -89.95
C GLU A 662 60.60 29.43 -90.65
N LYS A 663 61.74 28.95 -90.12
CA LYS A 663 63.05 29.12 -90.75
C LYS A 663 63.14 28.46 -92.13
N GLY A 664 62.51 27.30 -92.31
CA GLY A 664 62.43 26.61 -93.61
C GLY A 664 61.66 27.41 -94.66
N LEU A 665 60.60 28.11 -94.26
CA LEU A 665 59.78 28.92 -95.15
C LEU A 665 60.53 30.17 -95.65
N ALA A 666 61.27 30.85 -94.77
CA ALA A 666 62.08 32.03 -95.12
C ALA A 666 63.19 31.72 -96.14
N ALA A 667 63.79 30.52 -96.07
CA ALA A 667 64.82 30.09 -97.02
C ALA A 667 64.27 29.85 -98.44
N LEU A 668 63.01 29.43 -98.57
CA LEU A 668 62.35 29.23 -99.87
C LEU A 668 62.01 30.55 -100.57
N THR A 669 61.59 31.56 -99.81
CA THR A 669 61.26 32.89 -100.35
C THR A 669 62.48 33.58 -100.98
N SER A 670 63.67 33.43 -100.39
CA SER A 670 64.91 34.02 -100.94
C SER A 670 65.32 33.44 -102.30
N LYS A 671 65.07 32.14 -102.55
CA LYS A 671 65.41 31.49 -103.82
C LYS A 671 64.52 31.91 -104.98
N ILE A 672 63.25 32.24 -104.71
CA ILE A 672 62.29 32.67 -105.73
C ILE A 672 62.64 34.07 -106.29
N SER A 673 63.15 34.97 -105.45
CA SER A 673 63.55 36.33 -105.85
C SER A 673 64.77 36.39 -106.78
N GLU A 674 65.65 35.39 -106.76
CA GLU A 674 66.89 35.37 -107.55
C GLU A 674 66.64 34.94 -109.01
N VAL A 675 65.68 34.02 -109.22
CA VAL A 675 65.27 33.54 -110.55
C VAL A 675 64.53 34.60 -111.36
N ALA A 676 63.71 35.44 -110.72
CA ALA A 676 62.97 36.51 -111.39
C ALA A 676 63.88 37.61 -111.98
N LYS A 677 65.09 37.81 -111.41
CA LYS A 677 66.04 38.83 -111.87
C LYS A 677 66.79 38.42 -113.15
N GLN A 678 67.08 37.14 -113.32
CA GLN A 678 67.80 36.63 -114.50
C GLN A 678 66.95 36.60 -115.79
N GLN A 679 65.63 36.53 -115.67
CA GLN A 679 64.71 36.52 -116.82
C GLN A 679 64.57 37.90 -117.50
N GLY A 680 64.72 39.00 -116.75
CA GLY A 680 64.59 40.38 -117.26
C GLY A 680 65.74 40.84 -118.17
N ASP A 681 66.98 40.43 -117.88
CA ASP A 681 68.17 40.89 -118.62
C ASP A 681 68.34 40.23 -120.00
N LEU A 682 67.80 39.03 -120.21
CA LEU A 682 67.88 38.31 -121.49
C LEU A 682 66.92 38.85 -122.55
N SER A 683 65.76 39.37 -122.15
CA SER A 683 64.70 39.85 -123.06
C SER A 683 65.09 41.11 -123.85
N LEU A 684 66.07 41.89 -123.38
CA LEU A 684 66.45 43.18 -123.96
C LEU A 684 67.58 43.09 -125.01
N LYS A 685 68.41 42.04 -124.99
CA LYS A 685 69.63 41.95 -125.83
C LYS A 685 69.44 41.19 -127.15
N LEU A 686 68.43 40.34 -127.26
CA LEU A 686 68.21 39.46 -128.42
C LEU A 686 67.89 40.20 -129.75
N PRO A 687 67.09 41.27 -129.79
CA PRO A 687 66.77 41.97 -131.05
C PRO A 687 67.95 42.74 -131.66
N GLN A 688 68.88 43.23 -130.83
CA GLN A 688 70.01 44.05 -131.28
C GLN A 688 71.06 43.25 -132.06
N VAL A 689 71.26 41.97 -131.73
CA VAL A 689 72.25 41.11 -132.38
C VAL A 689 71.79 40.65 -133.77
N SER A 690 70.48 40.44 -133.96
CA SER A 690 69.91 40.07 -135.27
C SER A 690 70.03 41.20 -136.31
N ALA A 691 69.81 42.45 -135.89
CA ALA A 691 69.91 43.62 -136.77
C ALA A 691 71.37 43.94 -137.21
N GLN A 692 72.37 43.65 -136.37
CA GLN A 692 73.78 43.85 -136.72
C GLN A 692 74.29 42.83 -137.75
N SER A 693 73.82 41.58 -137.67
CA SER A 693 74.23 40.51 -138.59
C SER A 693 73.75 40.77 -140.04
N ALA A 694 72.51 41.23 -140.21
CA ALA A 694 71.95 41.54 -141.53
C ALA A 694 72.66 42.71 -142.25
N ARG A 695 73.17 43.69 -141.50
CA ARG A 695 73.91 44.85 -142.04
C ARG A 695 75.32 44.49 -142.52
N ALA A 696 75.97 43.54 -141.86
CA ALA A 696 77.32 43.09 -142.23
C ALA A 696 77.34 42.30 -143.55
N VAL A 697 76.31 41.47 -143.79
CA VAL A 697 76.17 40.70 -145.03
C VAL A 697 75.93 41.60 -146.25
N TYR A 698 75.09 42.63 -146.12
CA TYR A 698 74.80 43.58 -147.21
C TYR A 698 76.05 44.35 -147.69
N ASN A 699 76.89 44.81 -146.76
CA ASN A 699 78.11 45.56 -147.09
C ASN A 699 79.20 44.67 -147.73
N ALA A 700 79.24 43.37 -147.36
CA ALA A 700 80.21 42.42 -147.92
C ALA A 700 79.92 42.12 -149.40
N THR A 701 78.65 42.07 -149.81
CA THR A 701 78.24 41.82 -151.21
C THR A 701 78.52 42.99 -152.15
N GLU A 702 78.45 44.25 -151.66
CA GLU A 702 78.81 45.42 -152.48
C GLU A 702 80.33 45.57 -152.68
N ALA A 703 81.14 45.15 -151.71
CA ALA A 703 82.61 45.11 -151.85
C ALA A 703 83.07 44.10 -152.92
N GLU A 704 82.37 42.96 -153.06
CA GLU A 704 82.65 41.93 -154.05
C GLU A 704 82.53 42.43 -155.51
N LYS A 705 81.51 43.24 -155.80
CA LYS A 705 81.33 43.87 -157.13
C LYS A 705 82.44 44.84 -157.49
N SER A 706 83.01 45.54 -156.51
CA SER A 706 84.14 46.47 -156.73
C SER A 706 85.43 45.72 -157.06
N CYS A 707 85.73 44.61 -156.37
CA CYS A 707 86.92 43.80 -156.64
C CYS A 707 86.88 43.07 -157.99
N GLN A 708 85.70 42.67 -158.48
CA GLN A 708 85.54 42.13 -159.83
C GLN A 708 85.75 43.18 -160.95
N LYS A 709 85.39 44.45 -160.70
CA LYS A 709 85.52 45.54 -161.69
C LYS A 709 86.99 45.93 -161.94
N SER A 710 87.82 45.92 -160.90
CA SER A 710 89.27 46.14 -160.97
C SER A 710 90.00 45.08 -161.80
N SER A 711 89.55 43.81 -161.75
CA SER A 711 90.18 42.71 -162.51
C SER A 711 90.14 42.92 -164.02
N LYS A 712 89.04 43.45 -164.58
CA LYS A 712 88.89 43.64 -166.04
C LYS A 712 89.72 44.79 -166.62
N VAL A 713 90.11 45.77 -165.80
CA VAL A 713 90.94 46.90 -166.23
C VAL A 713 92.41 46.47 -166.37
N VAL A 714 92.86 45.53 -165.53
CA VAL A 714 94.24 45.02 -165.53
C VAL A 714 94.53 44.13 -166.75
N GLU A 715 93.56 43.35 -167.23
CA GLU A 715 93.72 42.52 -168.44
C GLU A 715 93.93 43.33 -169.74
N GLY A 716 93.37 44.55 -169.82
CA GLY A 716 93.48 45.42 -171.00
C GLY A 716 94.82 46.16 -171.13
N ALA A 717 95.51 46.40 -170.02
CA ALA A 717 96.78 47.13 -169.97
C ALA A 717 97.99 46.32 -170.47
N LYS A 718 97.84 45.00 -170.62
CA LYS A 718 98.89 44.09 -171.12
C LYS A 718 99.38 44.40 -172.54
N ARG A 719 98.69 45.27 -173.29
CA ARG A 719 99.09 45.69 -174.65
C ARG A 719 100.07 46.88 -174.71
N TYR A 720 100.38 47.57 -173.60
CA TYR A 720 101.11 48.85 -173.66
C TYR A 720 102.25 49.08 -172.64
N VAL A 721 102.66 48.10 -171.82
CA VAL A 721 103.70 48.34 -170.78
C VAL A 721 104.80 47.27 -170.79
N HIS A 722 106.04 47.72 -171.03
CA HIS A 722 107.28 46.97 -170.86
C HIS A 722 107.89 47.29 -169.47
N ALA A 723 107.41 46.63 -168.43
CA ALA A 723 108.11 46.45 -167.15
C ALA A 723 107.47 45.26 -166.41
N VAL A 724 108.29 44.27 -166.03
CA VAL A 724 107.84 42.95 -165.56
C VAL A 724 107.46 42.94 -164.07
N ASP A 725 107.82 43.98 -163.30
CA ASP A 725 107.69 43.94 -161.84
C ASP A 725 106.33 44.41 -161.28
N ASP A 726 105.49 45.09 -162.08
CA ASP A 726 104.19 45.63 -161.62
C ASP A 726 103.00 44.63 -161.74
N VAL A 727 103.18 43.48 -162.40
CA VAL A 727 102.10 42.51 -162.69
C VAL A 727 101.89 41.53 -161.52
N GLU A 728 102.94 41.15 -160.78
CA GLU A 728 102.83 40.23 -159.64
C GLU A 728 102.18 40.89 -158.41
N LEU A 729 102.46 42.18 -158.16
CA LEU A 729 101.90 42.91 -157.02
C LEU A 729 100.36 43.11 -157.16
N MET A 730 99.87 43.27 -158.39
CA MET A 730 98.43 43.42 -158.65
C MET A 730 97.65 42.09 -158.54
N HIS A 731 98.26 40.94 -158.82
CA HIS A 731 97.57 39.65 -158.69
C HIS A 731 97.39 39.21 -157.23
N ALA A 732 98.39 39.49 -156.37
CA ALA A 732 98.33 39.20 -154.94
C ALA A 732 97.26 40.03 -154.20
N THR A 733 97.03 41.26 -154.65
CA THR A 733 96.06 42.18 -154.01
C THR A 733 94.60 41.75 -154.26
N ASN A 734 94.30 41.14 -155.42
CA ASN A 734 92.94 40.69 -155.75
C ASN A 734 92.50 39.42 -154.98
N ILE A 735 93.43 38.50 -154.72
CA ILE A 735 93.15 37.25 -153.98
C ILE A 735 92.82 37.54 -152.50
N ASN A 736 93.51 38.51 -151.89
CA ASN A 736 93.24 38.92 -150.51
C ASN A 736 91.88 39.62 -150.31
N CYS A 737 91.37 40.32 -151.35
CA CYS A 737 90.03 40.91 -151.30
C CYS A 737 88.93 39.82 -151.21
N MET A 738 88.99 38.79 -152.05
CA MET A 738 87.94 37.75 -152.12
C MET A 738 87.95 36.81 -150.90
N SER A 739 89.12 36.51 -150.33
CA SER A 739 89.25 35.66 -149.13
C SER A 739 88.61 36.28 -147.88
N SER A 740 88.74 37.60 -147.71
CA SER A 740 88.22 38.32 -146.54
C SER A 740 86.68 38.38 -146.51
N ILE A 741 86.04 38.42 -147.69
CA ILE A 741 84.56 38.49 -147.83
C ILE A 741 83.90 37.16 -147.45
N ALA A 742 84.47 36.02 -147.88
CA ALA A 742 83.93 34.69 -147.58
C ALA A 742 83.94 34.35 -146.07
N SER A 743 84.91 34.88 -145.31
CA SER A 743 85.03 34.69 -143.87
C SER A 743 83.91 35.37 -143.06
N VAL A 744 83.44 36.53 -143.52
CA VAL A 744 82.38 37.31 -142.85
C VAL A 744 81.00 36.64 -143.02
N ILE A 745 80.70 36.14 -144.22
CA ILE A 745 79.42 35.48 -144.51
C ILE A 745 79.26 34.21 -143.66
N ARG A 746 80.30 33.38 -143.57
CA ARG A 746 80.25 32.11 -142.81
C ARG A 746 80.02 32.32 -141.30
N LYS A 747 80.61 33.35 -140.69
CA LYS A 747 80.42 33.64 -139.25
C LYS A 747 79.05 34.22 -138.92
N SER A 748 78.37 34.86 -139.87
CA SER A 748 77.00 35.37 -139.67
C SER A 748 75.96 34.26 -139.56
N ASP A 749 76.10 33.18 -140.35
CA ASP A 749 75.14 32.06 -140.35
C ASP A 749 75.20 31.20 -139.06
N GLU A 750 76.40 31.02 -138.47
CA GLU A 750 76.56 30.34 -137.18
C GLU A 750 75.86 31.08 -136.03
N ALA A 751 75.88 32.42 -136.04
CA ALA A 751 75.24 33.24 -135.01
C ALA A 751 73.71 33.20 -135.06
N VAL A 752 73.11 33.12 -136.26
CA VAL A 752 71.65 33.06 -136.44
C VAL A 752 71.08 31.73 -135.93
N SER A 753 71.80 30.61 -136.11
CA SER A 753 71.38 29.30 -135.61
C SER A 753 71.40 29.20 -134.07
N ALA A 754 72.36 29.85 -133.39
CA ALA A 754 72.43 29.85 -131.93
C ALA A 754 71.27 30.63 -131.27
N ILE A 755 70.86 31.75 -131.88
CA ILE A 755 69.75 32.60 -131.39
C ILE A 755 68.41 31.85 -131.42
N ALA A 756 68.17 31.03 -132.45
CA ALA A 756 66.94 30.25 -132.58
C ALA A 756 66.77 29.18 -131.49
N SER A 757 67.88 28.62 -130.97
CA SER A 757 67.88 27.62 -129.90
C SER A 757 67.50 28.22 -128.52
N VAL A 758 68.04 29.41 -128.20
CA VAL A 758 67.77 30.10 -126.92
C VAL A 758 66.31 30.58 -126.83
N SER A 759 65.75 31.07 -127.94
CA SER A 759 64.35 31.54 -127.97
C SER A 759 63.31 30.43 -127.74
N LYS A 760 63.66 29.16 -127.99
CA LYS A 760 62.76 28.01 -127.77
C LYS A 760 62.68 27.61 -126.29
N THR A 761 63.80 27.70 -125.58
CA THR A 761 63.91 27.29 -124.17
C THR A 761 63.20 28.27 -123.21
N MET A 762 63.21 29.57 -123.53
CA MET A 762 62.54 30.60 -122.72
C MET A 762 61.00 30.59 -122.78
N ARG A 763 60.37 29.87 -123.72
CA ARG A 763 58.90 29.76 -123.80
C ARG A 763 58.31 28.61 -122.98
N THR A 764 59.15 27.74 -122.43
CA THR A 764 58.76 26.51 -121.72
C THR A 764 59.15 26.50 -120.23
N ALA A 765 59.78 27.58 -119.74
CA ALA A 765 60.03 27.87 -118.33
C ALA A 765 59.21 29.10 -117.94
#